data_AF-A0A7S2W594-F1
#
_entry.id   AF-A0A7S2W594-F1
#
_cell.length_a   1.000
_cell.length_b   1.000
_cell.length_c   1.000
_cell.angle_alpha   90.00
_cell.angle_beta   90.00
_cell.angle_gamma   90.00
#
_symmetry.space_group_name_H-M   'P 1'
#
loop_
_entity.id
_entity.type
_entity.pdbx_description
1 polymer ?
#
loop_
_entity_poly.entity_id
_entity_poly.type
_entity_poly.pdbx_seq_one_letter_code
_entity_poly.pdbx_strand_id
1 'polypeptide(L)'
;RGATATGHGLLPPPHRRFGGFSPDMQKQKEPEEEEEGLLPEQEQRGKEGLMAGAGWSLVSWRVVGLVLVAGTAAVLLAASQSPAPTSGAAPEMQQELAAGDKLHLDLDLASPYFAESLPKPGEDYLSVDEKRLVEPGMATTLALKAHTVRNSPPMAARLDQALEEGSLSCSWLIALSGEVSPAYDHAAGFSQTSVGVTVEAVFPAPGDYSVEVSCKGGVGDMELETFTTKLRGFYVRRELRELSKHDRDKFLDAILFMQNVPTSEGKSMTGSKYYYDLEYFASIHTAAAGARDLDKVHDGLGLLTQHIALSNAFERSLQAIDSSIALPYWDYTLEMYQVKNKYGYNDIGKIFSDSELFSAEWFGRTENNRIADGRFAQQTVASNRTSGTHSPYGFLRAPWNLNPSPFVTRYHKMCGVEPTKLLAYEESYFSSEFIQYMSFQWPTCASHLKLLKKSSWYDFSWEAGYLPHGPVHSWTGGVGGGCDDLEDKLGTYLGTKNVDMLKTIMFAMLKNFWRYEYTEMPSFCSVDSEEDCKVRCNSKREDIMTGLVLGTLSKSLPFKYNIPTEDETSVAKIIACDSPYWPGDHLEAASPAEASFWPIHPTLERLVHYKLLYRPFTDMEWIHESTSDAHVCARWSSTDCHGHNPEDLTFWPIVHLGVDGSFRDANVKNVELRGMADMDNYRLPYIYDHFRWEHCEEDGVVFETSSASAGS
;
A
#
# COMPACT_ATOMS: atom_id res chain seq x y z
N ARG A 1 -40.19 -25.11 -38.32
CA ARG A 1 -40.08 -26.11 -37.22
C ARG A 1 -38.58 -26.28 -36.95
N GLY A 2 -37.79 -25.39 -36.33
CA GLY A 2 -37.98 -24.42 -35.22
C GLY A 2 -37.73 -25.14 -33.89
N ALA A 3 -36.91 -24.74 -32.91
CA ALA A 3 -35.82 -23.77 -32.68
C ALA A 3 -35.31 -24.02 -31.22
N THR A 4 -34.24 -23.31 -30.79
CA THR A 4 -33.74 -23.06 -29.41
C THR A 4 -32.93 -24.16 -28.71
N ALA A 5 -31.62 -24.00 -28.46
CA ALA A 5 -30.90 -23.13 -27.50
C ALA A 5 -30.82 -23.73 -26.09
N THR A 6 -29.61 -24.14 -25.68
CA THR A 6 -29.25 -24.44 -24.29
C THR A 6 -28.03 -23.60 -23.93
N GLY A 7 -28.25 -22.62 -23.05
CA GLY A 7 -27.19 -21.83 -22.45
C GLY A 7 -26.49 -22.61 -21.35
N HIS A 8 -25.16 -22.54 -21.34
CA HIS A 8 -24.36 -22.95 -20.20
C HIS A 8 -24.39 -21.84 -19.14
N GLY A 9 -25.17 -22.07 -18.09
CA GLY A 9 -25.15 -21.24 -16.89
C GLY A 9 -23.93 -21.58 -16.04
N LEU A 10 -23.15 -20.55 -15.72
CA LEU A 10 -22.08 -20.57 -14.73
C LEU A 10 -22.68 -20.84 -13.33
N LEU A 11 -22.11 -21.79 -12.61
CA LEU A 11 -22.45 -22.07 -11.21
C LEU A 11 -21.68 -21.12 -10.27
N PRO A 12 -22.30 -20.58 -9.21
CA PRO A 12 -21.59 -19.82 -8.17
C PRO A 12 -20.88 -20.76 -7.17
N PRO A 13 -19.77 -20.32 -6.53
CA PRO A 13 -19.08 -21.06 -5.47
C PRO A 13 -19.88 -21.08 -4.14
N PRO A 14 -19.55 -21.97 -3.19
CA PRO A 14 -20.54 -22.62 -2.34
C PRO A 14 -20.84 -21.86 -1.05
N HIS A 15 -21.80 -20.94 -1.08
CA HIS A 15 -22.61 -20.59 0.09
C HIS A 15 -24.10 -20.65 -0.25
N ARG A 16 -24.60 -21.86 -0.50
CA ARG A 16 -26.01 -22.19 -0.25
C ARG A 16 -26.08 -23.12 0.95
N ARG A 17 -26.49 -22.54 2.08
CA ARG A 17 -27.10 -23.14 3.28
C ARG A 17 -26.94 -24.65 3.42
N PHE A 18 -26.10 -25.08 4.36
CA PHE A 18 -26.41 -26.26 5.16
C PHE A 18 -27.38 -25.84 6.26
N GLY A 19 -28.59 -26.40 6.23
CA GLY A 19 -29.54 -26.26 7.32
C GLY A 19 -28.97 -26.92 8.57
N GLY A 20 -28.75 -26.12 9.62
CA GLY A 20 -28.39 -26.64 10.93
C GLY A 20 -29.54 -27.46 11.51
N PHE A 21 -29.24 -28.72 11.84
CA PHE A 21 -29.98 -29.45 12.85
C PHE A 21 -29.63 -28.85 14.21
N SER A 22 -30.64 -28.29 14.88
CA SER A 22 -30.56 -27.87 16.29
C SER A 22 -30.67 -29.11 17.18
N PRO A 23 -29.76 -29.34 18.15
CA PRO A 23 -30.04 -30.20 19.27
C PRO A 23 -30.74 -29.39 20.37
N ASP A 24 -31.93 -29.83 20.76
CA ASP A 24 -32.64 -29.39 21.95
C ASP A 24 -31.75 -29.49 23.20
N MET A 25 -31.41 -28.35 23.81
CA MET A 25 -31.02 -28.32 25.22
C MET A 25 -32.25 -27.95 26.06
N GLN A 26 -32.72 -28.94 26.81
CA GLN A 26 -33.73 -28.77 27.85
C GLN A 26 -33.23 -27.78 28.91
N LYS A 27 -34.05 -26.75 29.12
CA LYS A 27 -34.01 -25.87 30.29
C LYS A 27 -34.30 -26.69 31.56
N GLN A 28 -33.38 -26.67 32.52
CA GLN A 28 -33.72 -26.80 33.93
C GLN A 28 -33.42 -25.48 34.65
N LYS A 29 -34.32 -25.17 35.58
CA LYS A 29 -34.57 -23.88 36.21
C LYS A 29 -34.14 -23.98 37.67
N GLU A 30 -33.35 -22.98 38.12
CA GLU A 30 -33.25 -22.42 39.50
C GLU A 30 -32.69 -23.30 40.65
N PRO A 31 -32.22 -22.69 41.78
CA PRO A 31 -32.28 -21.27 42.17
C PRO A 31 -30.97 -20.61 42.67
N GLU A 32 -31.06 -19.27 42.67
CA GLU A 32 -30.52 -18.25 43.59
C GLU A 32 -29.54 -18.66 44.71
N GLU A 33 -28.44 -17.91 44.81
CA GLU A 33 -27.94 -17.39 46.09
C GLU A 33 -27.27 -16.02 45.87
N GLU A 34 -27.68 -15.05 46.68
CA GLU A 34 -27.14 -13.71 46.84
C GLU A 34 -25.73 -13.76 47.47
N GLU A 35 -24.81 -12.89 47.06
CA GLU A 35 -24.03 -12.13 48.04
C GLU A 35 -23.39 -10.86 47.45
N GLU A 36 -23.45 -9.82 48.26
CA GLU A 36 -23.00 -8.44 48.06
C GLU A 36 -21.47 -8.30 48.04
N GLY A 37 -20.95 -7.18 47.53
CA GLY A 37 -19.71 -6.61 48.09
C GLY A 37 -18.74 -5.90 47.15
N LEU A 38 -18.87 -4.57 47.08
CA LEU A 38 -17.80 -3.58 47.33
C LEU A 38 -16.49 -3.58 46.48
N LEU A 39 -16.34 -2.53 45.67
CA LEU A 39 -15.08 -1.80 45.39
C LEU A 39 -14.53 -1.19 46.72
N PRO A 40 -13.28 -0.63 46.86
CA PRO A 40 -12.42 -0.01 45.83
C PRO A 40 -10.87 -0.07 46.07
N GLU A 41 -10.14 0.82 45.36
CA GLU A 41 -8.79 1.39 45.61
C GLU A 41 -7.56 0.63 45.07
N GLN A 42 -6.82 1.17 44.09
CA GLN A 42 -5.83 2.27 44.18
C GLN A 42 -4.77 2.06 45.28
N GLU A 43 -3.55 1.71 44.87
CA GLU A 43 -2.36 2.03 45.66
C GLU A 43 -1.20 2.50 44.76
N GLN A 44 -0.81 3.76 44.97
CA GLN A 44 0.48 4.32 44.61
C GLN A 44 1.56 3.82 45.58
N ARG A 45 2.66 3.27 45.06
CA ARG A 45 4.01 3.39 45.64
C ARG A 45 5.00 3.39 44.46
N GLY A 46 6.02 4.25 44.36
CA GLY A 46 6.68 5.00 45.41
C GLY A 46 8.04 4.39 45.74
N LYS A 47 9.00 4.59 44.81
CA LYS A 47 10.43 4.87 45.04
C LYS A 47 11.43 3.80 45.51
N GLU A 48 12.58 3.92 44.85
CA GLU A 48 13.97 3.80 45.34
C GLU A 48 14.70 2.43 45.26
N GLY A 49 15.72 2.42 44.40
CA GLY A 49 16.74 1.37 44.28
C GLY A 49 17.88 1.84 43.36
N LEU A 50 18.84 2.55 43.94
CA LEU A 50 20.09 3.05 43.37
C LEU A 50 21.14 1.94 43.11
N MET A 51 22.17 2.30 42.31
CA MET A 51 23.52 1.68 42.07
C MET A 51 23.64 0.92 40.74
N ALA A 52 24.23 1.53 39.69
CA ALA A 52 25.67 1.61 39.35
C ALA A 52 26.19 0.33 38.67
N GLY A 53 26.91 0.31 37.55
CA GLY A 53 27.46 1.33 36.64
C GLY A 53 28.40 0.63 35.64
N ALA A 54 28.55 1.20 34.43
CA ALA A 54 29.68 1.05 33.48
C ALA A 54 29.32 1.94 32.27
N GLY A 55 30.04 3.04 31.98
CA GLY A 55 31.22 3.06 31.11
C GLY A 55 30.85 2.54 29.72
N TRP A 56 30.87 3.29 28.61
CA TRP A 56 32.09 3.62 27.86
C TRP A 56 31.79 4.74 26.82
N SER A 57 32.61 5.80 26.89
CA SER A 57 33.30 6.52 25.80
C SER A 57 32.57 7.05 24.55
N LEU A 58 32.45 8.39 24.54
CA LEU A 58 32.33 9.29 23.39
C LEU A 58 33.50 9.15 22.39
N VAL A 59 33.20 9.09 21.09
CA VAL A 59 34.13 9.54 20.03
C VAL A 59 33.35 10.32 18.97
N SER A 60 33.62 11.62 18.96
CA SER A 60 33.22 12.59 17.95
C SER A 60 34.08 12.48 16.68
N TRP A 61 33.49 12.59 15.50
CA TRP A 61 34.20 12.95 14.27
C TRP A 61 33.52 14.15 13.60
N ARG A 62 34.22 15.30 13.62
CA ARG A 62 34.06 16.40 12.68
C ARG A 62 35.16 16.26 11.64
N VAL A 63 34.83 16.28 10.36
CA VAL A 63 35.81 16.57 9.29
C VAL A 63 35.30 17.76 8.50
N VAL A 64 36.04 18.86 8.64
CA VAL A 64 36.02 20.05 7.80
C VAL A 64 37.03 19.81 6.69
N GLY A 65 36.66 20.09 5.44
CA GLY A 65 37.57 20.05 4.30
C GLY A 65 37.20 21.09 3.25
N LEU A 66 37.70 22.32 3.44
CA LEU A 66 37.84 23.34 2.40
C LEU A 66 38.77 22.82 1.29
N VAL A 67 38.44 23.07 0.03
CA VAL A 67 39.44 23.25 -1.04
C VAL A 67 39.11 24.50 -1.85
N LEU A 68 40.12 25.35 -1.95
CA LEU A 68 40.19 26.65 -2.60
C LEU A 68 40.31 26.55 -4.12
N VAL A 69 39.71 27.56 -4.76
CA VAL A 69 39.89 28.01 -6.14
C VAL A 69 41.27 28.64 -6.33
N ALA A 70 41.98 28.33 -7.44
CA ALA A 70 42.82 29.26 -8.21
C ALA A 70 43.41 28.57 -9.46
N GLY A 71 43.41 29.26 -10.61
CA GLY A 71 44.24 28.88 -11.76
C GLY A 71 43.80 29.44 -13.11
N THR A 72 44.13 30.71 -13.37
CA THR A 72 44.01 31.42 -14.65
C THR A 72 45.15 31.09 -15.65
N ALA A 73 44.85 31.06 -16.95
CA ALA A 73 45.67 31.53 -18.10
C ALA A 73 44.89 31.25 -19.41
N ALA A 74 44.37 32.25 -20.14
CA ALA A 74 45.01 33.01 -21.24
C ALA A 74 45.32 32.10 -22.46
N VAL A 75 44.76 32.27 -23.66
CA VAL A 75 45.06 33.27 -24.73
C VAL A 75 44.25 32.76 -25.97
N LEU A 76 43.56 33.53 -26.84
CA LEU A 76 44.09 34.31 -27.98
C LEU A 76 42.94 35.01 -28.74
N LEU A 77 43.24 36.21 -29.23
CA LEU A 77 42.43 37.08 -30.08
C LEU A 77 42.26 36.55 -31.51
N ALA A 78 41.12 36.86 -32.14
CA ALA A 78 41.06 37.23 -33.55
C ALA A 78 39.92 38.23 -33.79
N ALA A 79 40.31 39.44 -34.19
CA ALA A 79 39.43 40.52 -34.60
C ALA A 79 39.13 40.42 -36.10
N SER A 80 37.90 40.78 -36.51
CA SER A 80 37.65 41.32 -37.84
C SER A 80 36.61 42.44 -37.76
N GLN A 81 37.01 43.59 -38.31
CA GLN A 81 36.21 44.81 -38.44
C GLN A 81 35.49 44.81 -39.79
N SER A 82 34.24 45.27 -39.85
CA SER A 82 33.73 46.49 -40.55
C SER A 82 32.41 46.18 -41.28
N PRO A 83 31.62 47.17 -41.74
CA PRO A 83 31.49 48.58 -41.36
C PRO A 83 30.05 48.97 -40.95
N ALA A 84 29.93 50.14 -40.32
CA ALA A 84 28.65 50.81 -40.07
C ALA A 84 27.95 51.26 -41.37
N PRO A 85 26.61 51.39 -41.34
CA PRO A 85 25.94 52.43 -42.09
C PRO A 85 25.29 53.46 -41.16
N THR A 86 25.26 54.65 -41.73
CA THR A 86 24.93 55.96 -41.17
C THR A 86 23.45 56.19 -40.91
N SER A 87 23.22 57.07 -39.93
CA SER A 87 22.03 57.86 -39.60
C SER A 87 21.02 58.16 -40.71
N GLY A 88 19.73 58.15 -40.33
CA GLY A 88 18.78 59.16 -40.79
C GLY A 88 17.35 58.66 -41.04
N ALA A 89 16.48 58.73 -40.02
CA ALA A 89 15.07 59.18 -40.08
C ALA A 89 14.34 58.80 -38.78
N ALA A 90 13.91 59.80 -38.00
CA ALA A 90 12.81 59.70 -37.04
C ALA A 90 11.48 60.00 -37.78
N PRO A 91 10.28 59.97 -37.17
CA PRO A 91 9.79 59.42 -35.89
C PRO A 91 8.63 58.42 -36.18
N GLU A 92 7.68 58.23 -35.25
CA GLU A 92 6.43 57.46 -35.41
C GLU A 92 6.50 55.93 -35.22
N MET A 93 6.61 55.52 -33.96
CA MET A 93 5.96 54.29 -33.49
C MET A 93 5.51 54.47 -32.03
N GLN A 94 4.67 55.49 -31.82
CA GLN A 94 4.02 55.83 -30.53
C GLN A 94 2.49 55.87 -30.70
N GLN A 95 1.94 54.83 -31.33
CA GLN A 95 0.51 54.55 -31.47
C GLN A 95 0.41 53.01 -31.43
N GLU A 96 -0.40 52.34 -30.62
CA GLU A 96 -1.39 52.68 -29.61
C GLU A 96 -1.24 51.59 -28.54
N LEU A 97 -0.95 51.95 -27.30
CA LEU A 97 -1.41 51.13 -26.17
C LEU A 97 -2.83 51.63 -25.93
N ALA A 98 -3.84 50.85 -26.33
CA ALA A 98 -5.19 51.16 -25.93
C ALA A 98 -5.20 51.16 -24.39
N ALA A 99 -5.67 52.25 -23.79
CA ALA A 99 -5.94 52.31 -22.36
C ALA A 99 -6.97 51.21 -22.05
N GLY A 100 -6.50 50.05 -21.58
CA GLY A 100 -7.35 48.88 -21.34
C GLY A 100 -6.70 47.51 -21.57
N ASP A 101 -5.51 47.42 -22.20
CA ASP A 101 -4.82 46.12 -22.34
C ASP A 101 -4.31 45.65 -20.97
N LYS A 102 -4.95 44.60 -20.43
CA LYS A 102 -4.54 43.96 -19.18
C LYS A 102 -3.51 42.88 -19.47
N LEU A 103 -2.36 42.97 -18.79
CA LEU A 103 -1.37 41.91 -18.80
C LEU A 103 -1.87 40.77 -17.91
N HIS A 104 -1.99 39.57 -18.48
CA HIS A 104 -2.31 38.38 -17.72
C HIS A 104 -1.01 37.70 -17.28
N LEU A 105 -0.79 37.67 -15.97
CA LEU A 105 0.27 36.87 -15.36
C LEU A 105 -0.24 35.45 -15.13
N ASP A 106 0.67 34.49 -15.22
CA ASP A 106 0.46 33.10 -14.84
C ASP A 106 1.67 32.59 -14.03
N LEU A 107 1.57 31.38 -13.49
CA LEU A 107 2.65 30.68 -12.80
C LEU A 107 3.05 29.43 -13.57
N ASP A 108 4.35 29.30 -13.83
CA ASP A 108 4.97 28.03 -14.12
C ASP A 108 5.47 27.41 -12.81
N LEU A 109 5.21 26.12 -12.63
CA LEU A 109 5.66 25.32 -11.49
C LEU A 109 6.75 24.37 -11.95
N ALA A 110 7.81 24.26 -11.15
CA ALA A 110 8.86 23.26 -11.32
C ALA A 110 9.20 22.60 -9.98
N SER A 111 9.13 21.28 -9.93
CA SER A 111 9.65 20.45 -8.85
C SER A 111 10.60 19.40 -9.45
N PRO A 112 11.40 18.70 -8.63
CA PRO A 112 12.26 17.61 -9.12
C PRO A 112 11.52 16.58 -9.98
N TYR A 113 10.22 16.38 -9.73
CA TYR A 113 9.40 15.46 -10.49
C TYR A 113 8.74 16.13 -11.71
N PHE A 114 8.24 17.37 -11.61
CA PHE A 114 7.56 18.04 -12.73
C PHE A 114 8.46 18.38 -13.92
N ALA A 115 9.77 18.51 -13.72
CA ALA A 115 10.71 18.90 -14.77
C ALA A 115 11.07 17.75 -15.73
N GLU A 116 10.94 16.50 -15.29
CA GLU A 116 11.39 15.30 -16.03
C GLU A 116 10.26 14.28 -16.28
N SER A 117 9.18 14.27 -15.49
CA SER A 117 8.08 13.33 -15.66
C SER A 117 7.11 13.81 -16.75
N LEU A 118 7.20 13.21 -17.93
CA LEU A 118 6.04 13.08 -18.82
C LEU A 118 5.49 11.68 -18.66
N PRO A 119 4.19 11.55 -18.36
CA PRO A 119 3.19 12.57 -18.08
C PRO A 119 3.34 13.26 -16.72
N LYS A 120 2.57 14.35 -16.55
CA LYS A 120 2.55 15.11 -15.30
C LYS A 120 1.70 14.41 -14.24
N PRO A 121 2.13 14.41 -12.97
CA PRO A 121 1.34 13.87 -11.88
C PRO A 121 -0.08 14.45 -11.86
N GLY A 122 -1.08 13.59 -11.77
CA GLY A 122 -2.47 14.01 -11.64
C GLY A 122 -3.20 14.35 -12.94
N GLU A 123 -2.57 14.23 -14.12
CA GLU A 123 -3.22 14.53 -15.41
C GLU A 123 -4.52 13.71 -15.65
N ASP A 124 -4.58 12.53 -15.05
CA ASP A 124 -5.71 11.61 -15.16
C ASP A 124 -6.88 12.00 -14.24
N TYR A 125 -6.66 12.87 -13.26
CA TYR A 125 -7.66 13.28 -12.29
C TYR A 125 -8.38 14.54 -12.78
N LEU A 126 -9.63 14.40 -13.21
CA LEU A 126 -10.44 15.51 -13.74
C LEU A 126 -10.58 16.72 -12.78
N SER A 127 -10.47 16.48 -11.48
CA SER A 127 -10.59 17.50 -10.43
C SER A 127 -9.26 18.14 -10.03
N VAL A 128 -8.14 17.72 -10.63
CA VAL A 128 -6.80 18.24 -10.36
C VAL A 128 -6.31 19.02 -11.57
N ASP A 129 -6.05 20.31 -11.39
CA ASP A 129 -5.29 21.08 -12.37
C ASP A 129 -3.81 20.74 -12.18
N GLU A 130 -3.27 19.91 -13.08
CA GLU A 130 -1.90 19.39 -13.01
C GLU A 130 -0.85 20.51 -13.08
N LYS A 131 -1.20 21.68 -13.61
CA LYS A 131 -0.33 22.86 -13.63
C LYS A 131 -0.35 23.64 -12.33
N ARG A 132 -1.23 23.28 -11.40
CA ARG A 132 -1.39 23.91 -10.08
C ARG A 132 -1.18 22.93 -8.94
N LEU A 133 -0.73 21.72 -9.25
CA LEU A 133 -0.41 20.70 -8.27
C LEU A 133 0.93 21.01 -7.58
N VAL A 134 0.95 20.88 -6.26
CA VAL A 134 2.16 20.94 -5.44
C VAL A 134 2.21 19.74 -4.51
N GLU A 135 3.40 19.36 -4.07
CA GLU A 135 3.60 18.19 -3.20
C GLU A 135 4.11 18.62 -1.82
N PRO A 136 3.48 18.13 -0.74
CA PRO A 136 3.92 18.48 0.60
C PRO A 136 5.36 18.04 0.89
N GLY A 137 6.10 18.84 1.64
CA GLY A 137 7.49 18.60 2.04
C GLY A 137 8.51 18.73 0.91
N MET A 138 8.08 18.99 -0.33
CA MET A 138 8.97 19.16 -1.47
C MET A 138 9.13 20.63 -1.86
N ALA A 139 10.38 21.02 -2.11
CA ALA A 139 10.69 22.33 -2.65
C ALA A 139 10.14 22.45 -4.08
N THR A 140 9.29 23.45 -4.28
CA THR A 140 8.68 23.78 -5.56
C THR A 140 9.08 25.19 -5.94
N THR A 141 9.64 25.32 -7.14
CA THR A 141 9.93 26.60 -7.77
C THR A 141 8.66 27.12 -8.43
N LEU A 142 8.26 28.34 -8.06
CA LEU A 142 7.18 29.12 -8.66
C LEU A 142 7.80 30.24 -9.48
N ALA A 143 7.56 30.28 -10.79
CA ALA A 143 8.06 31.32 -11.68
C ALA A 143 6.88 32.08 -12.31
N LEU A 144 6.95 33.41 -12.34
CA LEU A 144 5.99 34.21 -13.07
C LEU A 144 6.19 34.04 -14.57
N LYS A 145 5.08 33.86 -15.29
CA LYS A 145 5.05 33.80 -16.74
C LYS A 145 4.10 34.84 -17.30
N ALA A 146 4.51 35.52 -18.36
CA ALA A 146 3.66 36.42 -19.13
C ALA A 146 2.76 35.61 -20.08
N HIS A 147 1.45 35.86 -20.08
CA HIS A 147 0.57 35.44 -21.18
C HIS A 147 -0.05 36.66 -21.87
N THR A 148 0.25 36.85 -23.16
CA THR A 148 -0.43 37.86 -23.99
C THR A 148 -1.78 37.35 -24.46
N VAL A 149 -2.86 38.04 -24.06
CA VAL A 149 -4.20 37.81 -24.59
C VAL A 149 -4.35 38.57 -25.92
N ARG A 150 -3.97 37.92 -27.03
CA ARG A 150 -4.11 38.34 -28.45
C ARG A 150 -3.29 39.57 -28.91
N ASN A 151 -2.65 39.40 -30.08
CA ASN A 151 -2.14 40.41 -31.03
C ASN A 151 -1.12 41.49 -30.59
N SER A 152 -0.58 41.46 -29.37
CA SER A 152 0.55 42.34 -28.98
C SER A 152 1.84 41.56 -28.60
N PRO A 153 2.49 40.83 -29.54
CA PRO A 153 3.80 40.20 -29.33
C PRO A 153 4.90 41.07 -28.69
N PRO A 154 4.97 42.40 -28.95
CA PRO A 154 5.99 43.25 -28.33
C PRO A 154 5.89 43.33 -26.81
N MET A 155 4.73 43.02 -26.21
CA MET A 155 4.51 43.22 -24.78
C MET A 155 4.96 42.02 -23.94
N ALA A 156 4.66 40.78 -24.37
CA ALA A 156 5.21 39.57 -23.74
C ALA A 156 6.74 39.60 -23.77
N ALA A 157 7.33 39.87 -24.94
CA ALA A 157 8.78 39.92 -25.09
C ALA A 157 9.43 40.99 -24.19
N ARG A 158 8.76 42.12 -23.96
CA ARG A 158 9.24 43.16 -23.03
C ARG A 158 9.09 42.76 -21.57
N LEU A 159 8.04 41.99 -21.22
CA LEU A 159 7.90 41.46 -19.87
C LEU A 159 8.94 40.37 -19.62
N ASP A 160 9.11 39.42 -20.54
CA ASP A 160 10.14 38.39 -20.46
C ASP A 160 11.53 39.03 -20.36
N GLN A 161 11.81 40.05 -21.17
CA GLN A 161 13.03 40.86 -21.05
C GLN A 161 13.14 41.55 -19.69
N ALA A 162 12.06 42.11 -19.14
CA ALA A 162 12.08 42.75 -17.82
C ALA A 162 12.27 41.74 -16.67
N LEU A 163 11.73 40.53 -16.81
CA LEU A 163 11.95 39.40 -15.91
C LEU A 163 13.41 38.94 -15.99
N GLU A 164 13.97 38.83 -17.20
CA GLU A 164 15.39 38.47 -17.46
C GLU A 164 16.38 39.53 -16.97
N GLU A 165 16.07 40.82 -17.17
CA GLU A 165 16.89 41.95 -16.75
C GLU A 165 16.77 42.25 -15.25
N GLY A 166 15.85 41.59 -14.54
CA GLY A 166 15.59 41.82 -13.11
C GLY A 166 15.04 43.22 -12.81
N SER A 167 14.37 43.86 -13.78
CA SER A 167 13.79 45.20 -13.62
C SER A 167 12.44 45.19 -12.90
N LEU A 168 11.92 44.00 -12.59
CA LEU A 168 10.71 43.77 -11.80
C LEU A 168 11.04 43.28 -10.39
N SER A 169 10.45 43.95 -9.40
CA SER A 169 10.46 43.52 -8.01
C SER A 169 9.07 43.00 -7.63
N CYS A 170 8.91 41.68 -7.60
CA CYS A 170 7.67 41.02 -7.21
C CYS A 170 7.73 40.52 -5.76
N SER A 171 6.68 40.76 -4.98
CA SER A 171 6.46 40.20 -3.65
C SER A 171 5.35 39.15 -3.71
N TRP A 172 5.57 38.03 -3.07
CA TRP A 172 4.67 36.88 -3.02
C TRP A 172 4.13 36.71 -1.61
N LEU A 173 2.88 36.32 -1.50
CA LEU A 173 2.24 35.82 -0.30
C LEU A 173 1.59 34.47 -0.65
N ILE A 174 2.17 33.40 -0.13
CA ILE A 174 1.64 32.04 -0.26
C ILE A 174 1.04 31.69 1.09
N ALA A 175 -0.22 31.26 1.12
CA ALA A 175 -0.89 30.90 2.36
C ALA A 175 -1.79 29.68 2.17
N LEU A 176 -1.86 28.82 3.19
CA LEU A 176 -2.85 27.75 3.23
C LEU A 176 -4.26 28.36 3.35
N SER A 177 -5.17 27.97 2.48
CA SER A 177 -6.55 28.42 2.47
C SER A 177 -7.39 27.60 3.46
N GLY A 178 -8.25 28.27 4.22
CA GLY A 178 -9.18 27.62 5.15
C GLY A 178 -8.61 27.40 6.55
N GLU A 179 -9.39 26.71 7.38
CA GLU A 179 -8.93 26.33 8.72
C GLU A 179 -7.90 25.21 8.65
N VAL A 180 -6.93 25.31 9.56
CA VAL A 180 -5.84 24.34 9.67
C VAL A 180 -6.39 22.97 9.98
N SER A 181 -5.98 21.99 9.19
CA SER A 181 -6.26 20.59 9.45
C SER A 181 -5.74 20.17 10.83
N PRO A 182 -6.59 19.63 11.72
CA PRO A 182 -6.14 18.97 12.95
C PRO A 182 -5.16 17.81 12.70
N ALA A 183 -5.20 17.22 11.50
CA ALA A 183 -4.32 16.14 11.06
C ALA A 183 -2.91 16.63 10.72
N TYR A 184 -2.71 17.90 10.36
CA TYR A 184 -1.42 18.50 9.99
C TYR A 184 -1.17 19.76 10.82
N ASP A 185 -1.03 19.62 12.14
CA ASP A 185 -0.85 20.74 13.06
C ASP A 185 0.41 21.58 12.77
N HIS A 186 1.46 20.99 12.22
CA HIS A 186 2.66 21.71 11.77
C HIS A 186 2.39 22.66 10.59
N ALA A 187 1.30 22.50 9.86
CA ALA A 187 0.88 23.41 8.78
C ALA A 187 0.05 24.61 9.30
N ALA A 188 -0.16 24.70 10.62
CA ALA A 188 -1.02 25.72 11.19
C ALA A 188 -0.57 27.15 10.90
N GLY A 189 -1.46 27.94 10.29
CA GLY A 189 -1.17 29.34 9.95
C GLY A 189 -0.03 29.49 8.95
N PHE A 190 0.24 28.46 8.13
CA PHE A 190 1.29 28.53 7.13
C PHE A 190 1.08 29.73 6.21
N SER A 191 2.08 30.60 6.21
CA SER A 191 2.21 31.68 5.27
C SER A 191 3.68 31.91 4.98
N GLN A 192 4.01 32.05 3.71
CA GLN A 192 5.34 32.37 3.24
C GLN A 192 5.30 33.66 2.43
N THR A 193 6.19 34.59 2.76
CA THR A 193 6.44 35.78 1.95
C THR A 193 7.80 35.66 1.27
N SER A 194 7.83 35.90 -0.04
CA SER A 194 9.06 35.83 -0.84
C SER A 194 9.16 37.04 -1.76
N VAL A 195 10.37 37.33 -2.24
CA VAL A 195 10.62 38.42 -3.20
C VAL A 195 11.45 37.88 -4.37
N GLY A 196 11.08 38.26 -5.59
CA GLY A 196 11.73 37.83 -6.82
C GLY A 196 10.71 37.47 -7.89
N VAL A 197 11.16 37.28 -9.13
CA VAL A 197 10.31 36.82 -10.24
C VAL A 197 10.14 35.29 -10.26
N THR A 198 11.05 34.61 -9.55
CA THR A 198 11.05 33.18 -9.27
C THR A 198 11.27 33.02 -7.77
N VAL A 199 10.45 32.19 -7.12
CA VAL A 199 10.55 31.91 -5.69
C VAL A 199 10.47 30.41 -5.44
N GLU A 200 11.16 29.94 -4.41
CA GLU A 200 11.02 28.57 -3.93
C GLU A 200 10.07 28.54 -2.73
N ALA A 201 9.18 27.56 -2.70
CA ALA A 201 8.26 27.32 -1.59
C ALA A 201 8.21 25.83 -1.24
N VAL A 202 8.09 25.55 0.06
CA VAL A 202 7.87 24.19 0.57
C VAL A 202 6.49 24.16 1.22
N PHE A 203 5.59 23.37 0.67
CA PHE A 203 4.22 23.26 1.15
C PHE A 203 4.20 22.25 2.31
N PRO A 204 3.67 22.59 3.50
CA PRO A 204 3.82 21.71 4.67
C PRO A 204 2.85 20.51 4.68
N ALA A 205 1.72 20.59 3.95
CA ALA A 205 0.66 19.59 4.01
C ALA A 205 -0.24 19.59 2.75
N PRO A 206 -1.09 18.58 2.54
CA PRO A 206 -2.19 18.64 1.58
C PRO A 206 -3.18 19.77 1.90
N GLY A 207 -3.76 20.37 0.86
CA GLY A 207 -4.71 21.48 1.01
C GLY A 207 -4.69 22.47 -0.16
N ASP A 208 -5.61 23.42 -0.13
CA ASP A 208 -5.64 24.51 -1.11
C ASP A 208 -4.76 25.67 -0.63
N TYR A 209 -3.93 26.22 -1.50
CA TYR A 209 -3.05 27.35 -1.19
C TYR A 209 -3.41 28.55 -2.05
N SER A 210 -3.57 29.71 -1.44
CA SER A 210 -3.69 30.98 -2.15
C SER A 210 -2.30 31.55 -2.40
N VAL A 211 -2.02 31.92 -3.64
CA VAL A 211 -0.79 32.62 -4.04
C VAL A 211 -1.19 34.00 -4.52
N GLU A 212 -0.77 35.02 -3.78
CA GLU A 212 -0.91 36.43 -4.16
C GLU A 212 0.46 36.98 -4.55
N VAL A 213 0.54 37.62 -5.72
CA VAL A 213 1.76 38.21 -6.25
C VAL A 213 1.52 39.66 -6.60
N SER A 214 2.34 40.55 -6.08
CA SER A 214 2.31 41.98 -6.38
C SER A 214 3.66 42.42 -6.90
N CYS A 215 3.70 42.97 -8.12
CA CYS A 215 4.93 43.38 -8.77
C CYS A 215 5.03 44.90 -8.88
N LYS A 216 6.21 45.43 -8.59
CA LYS A 216 6.57 46.84 -8.77
C LYS A 216 7.79 46.94 -9.68
N GLY A 217 7.74 47.81 -10.67
CA GLY A 217 8.81 47.97 -11.67
C GLY A 217 8.21 48.26 -13.04
N GLY A 218 8.97 48.93 -13.89
CA GLY A 218 8.44 49.49 -15.13
C GLY A 218 8.79 48.65 -16.35
N VAL A 219 7.77 48.08 -17.00
CA VAL A 219 7.78 47.88 -18.46
C VAL A 219 7.10 49.11 -19.09
N GLY A 220 7.69 50.29 -18.92
CA GLY A 220 7.04 51.59 -19.21
C GLY A 220 6.17 52.11 -18.06
N ASP A 221 5.11 52.89 -18.37
CA ASP A 221 4.14 53.47 -17.41
C ASP A 221 3.06 52.48 -16.92
N MET A 222 3.25 51.16 -17.12
CA MET A 222 2.26 50.16 -16.72
C MET A 222 2.38 49.82 -15.22
N GLU A 223 1.27 49.96 -14.49
CA GLU A 223 1.09 49.32 -13.20
C GLU A 223 0.73 47.84 -13.42
N LEU A 224 1.47 46.93 -12.79
CA LEU A 224 1.13 45.52 -12.75
C LEU A 224 0.06 45.29 -11.68
N GLU A 225 -1.07 44.70 -12.07
CA GLU A 225 -2.13 44.30 -11.13
C GLU A 225 -1.62 43.19 -10.21
N THR A 226 -2.11 43.18 -8.96
CA THR A 226 -1.95 42.04 -8.06
C THR A 226 -2.59 40.81 -8.72
N PHE A 227 -1.81 39.74 -8.83
CA PHE A 227 -2.24 38.45 -9.35
C PHE A 227 -2.55 37.50 -8.19
N THR A 228 -3.72 36.86 -8.22
CA THR A 228 -4.07 35.82 -7.25
C THR A 228 -4.42 34.54 -7.97
N THR A 229 -3.83 33.44 -7.54
CA THR A 229 -4.16 32.09 -8.03
C THR A 229 -4.23 31.09 -6.88
N LYS A 230 -4.71 29.88 -7.19
CA LYS A 230 -4.78 28.77 -6.24
C LYS A 230 -3.88 27.63 -6.70
N LEU A 231 -3.18 27.05 -5.74
CA LEU A 231 -2.47 25.78 -5.89
C LEU A 231 -3.17 24.73 -5.04
N ARG A 232 -3.03 23.45 -5.39
CA ARG A 232 -3.56 22.35 -4.59
C ARG A 232 -2.46 21.35 -4.25
N GLY A 233 -2.34 21.06 -2.96
CA GLY A 233 -1.37 20.14 -2.40
C GLY A 233 -1.91 18.73 -2.27
N PHE A 234 -1.22 17.75 -2.86
CA PHE A 234 -1.45 16.32 -2.63
C PHE A 234 -0.11 15.60 -2.47
N TYR A 235 -0.09 14.54 -1.67
CA TYR A 235 0.98 13.55 -1.79
C TYR A 235 0.81 12.77 -3.10
N VAL A 236 1.90 12.50 -3.82
CA VAL A 236 1.84 11.71 -5.06
C VAL A 236 2.53 10.36 -4.85
N ARG A 237 1.75 9.29 -4.91
CA ARG A 237 2.23 7.91 -4.83
C ARG A 237 2.76 7.46 -6.19
N ARG A 238 3.99 6.95 -6.20
CA ARG A 238 4.76 6.57 -7.40
C ARG A 238 5.15 5.11 -7.37
N GLU A 239 5.44 4.53 -8.54
CA GLU A 239 6.00 3.18 -8.59
C GLU A 239 7.39 3.18 -7.96
N LEU A 240 7.75 2.11 -7.23
CA LEU A 240 9.03 2.03 -6.51
C LEU A 240 10.24 2.42 -7.38
N ARG A 241 10.31 1.93 -8.62
CA ARG A 241 11.44 2.11 -9.55
C ARG A 241 11.45 3.47 -10.23
N GLU A 242 10.37 4.23 -10.11
CA GLU A 242 10.26 5.62 -10.58
C GLU A 242 10.71 6.62 -9.50
N LEU A 243 10.93 6.16 -8.26
CA LEU A 243 11.51 7.00 -7.22
C LEU A 243 12.95 7.38 -7.58
N SER A 244 13.31 8.63 -7.28
CA SER A 244 14.71 9.02 -7.26
C SER A 244 15.44 8.19 -6.19
N LYS A 245 16.76 8.02 -6.35
CA LYS A 245 17.58 7.35 -5.33
C LYS A 245 17.38 7.97 -3.94
N HIS A 246 17.27 9.29 -3.88
CA HIS A 246 17.09 10.04 -2.65
C HIS A 246 15.75 9.72 -1.98
N ASP A 247 14.66 9.69 -2.76
CA ASP A 247 13.32 9.44 -2.22
C ASP A 247 13.11 7.97 -1.86
N ARG A 248 13.72 7.05 -2.63
CA ARG A 248 13.85 5.64 -2.23
C ARG A 248 14.54 5.51 -0.88
N ASP A 249 15.72 6.11 -0.74
CA ASP A 249 16.51 5.99 0.48
C ASP A 249 15.75 6.60 1.67
N LYS A 250 15.09 7.76 1.52
CA LYS A 250 14.17 8.33 2.53
C LYS A 250 13.07 7.36 2.95
N PHE A 251 12.36 6.78 1.98
CA PHE A 251 11.27 5.84 2.24
C PHE A 251 11.77 4.62 3.02
N LEU A 252 12.83 3.96 2.55
CA LEU A 252 13.36 2.75 3.20
C LEU A 252 13.99 3.05 4.57
N ASP A 253 14.68 4.18 4.72
CA ASP A 253 15.28 4.60 5.99
C ASP A 253 14.19 4.96 7.03
N ALA A 254 13.05 5.50 6.59
CA ALA A 254 11.90 5.75 7.46
C ALA A 254 11.27 4.44 7.97
N ILE A 255 11.14 3.41 7.12
CA ILE A 255 10.70 2.06 7.57
C ILE A 255 11.70 1.48 8.58
N LEU A 256 13.00 1.60 8.30
CA LEU A 256 14.04 1.14 9.21
C LEU A 256 13.99 1.87 10.56
N PHE A 257 13.69 3.17 10.55
CA PHE A 257 13.45 3.93 11.77
C PHE A 257 12.24 3.39 12.54
N MET A 258 11.10 3.17 11.86
CA MET A 258 9.89 2.59 12.45
C MET A 258 10.10 1.18 13.03
N GLN A 259 11.04 0.42 12.48
CA GLN A 259 11.40 -0.89 13.00
C GLN A 259 12.19 -0.80 14.32
N ASN A 260 13.05 0.20 14.46
CA ASN A 260 14.04 0.27 15.55
C ASN A 260 13.65 1.23 16.68
N VAL A 261 12.73 2.17 16.43
CA VAL A 261 12.38 3.23 17.38
C VAL A 261 10.95 3.03 17.86
N PRO A 262 10.73 2.63 19.13
CA PRO A 262 9.40 2.43 19.68
C PRO A 262 8.52 3.68 19.61
N THR A 263 7.21 3.49 19.53
CA THR A 263 6.19 4.53 19.36
C THR A 263 6.38 5.70 20.33
N SER A 264 6.63 5.42 21.61
CA SER A 264 6.81 6.48 22.62
C SER A 264 8.06 7.33 22.40
N GLU A 265 9.18 6.69 22.03
CA GLU A 265 10.44 7.36 21.73
C GLU A 265 10.33 8.15 20.42
N GLY A 266 9.79 7.55 19.36
CA GLY A 266 9.68 8.21 18.06
C GLY A 266 8.71 9.39 18.07
N LYS A 267 7.62 9.35 18.85
CA LYS A 267 6.77 10.54 19.09
C LYS A 267 7.56 11.67 19.75
N SER A 268 8.47 11.35 20.68
CA SER A 268 9.34 12.34 21.30
C SER A 268 10.41 12.87 20.35
N MET A 269 10.99 12.02 19.51
CA MET A 269 12.05 12.41 18.57
C MET A 269 11.52 13.26 17.41
N THR A 270 10.37 12.89 16.86
CA THR A 270 9.73 13.58 15.73
C THR A 270 8.90 14.79 16.17
N GLY A 271 8.49 14.84 17.44
CA GLY A 271 7.53 15.82 17.94
C GLY A 271 6.10 15.61 17.42
N SER A 272 5.85 14.55 16.66
CA SER A 272 4.54 14.26 16.05
C SER A 272 3.79 13.21 16.86
N LYS A 273 2.55 13.52 17.23
CA LYS A 273 1.63 12.56 17.88
C LYS A 273 1.20 11.41 16.95
N TYR A 274 1.45 11.55 15.64
CA TYR A 274 1.06 10.60 14.59
C TYR A 274 2.11 9.53 14.30
N TYR A 275 3.30 9.62 14.89
CA TYR A 275 4.29 8.56 14.77
C TYR A 275 3.82 7.28 15.47
N TYR A 276 3.89 6.16 14.77
CA TYR A 276 3.77 4.80 15.31
C TYR A 276 4.87 3.92 14.73
N ASP A 277 5.38 2.97 15.52
CA ASP A 277 6.37 1.98 15.07
C ASP A 277 5.72 0.83 14.26
N LEU A 278 6.52 -0.07 13.71
CA LEU A 278 6.00 -1.25 13.00
C LEU A 278 5.23 -2.21 13.91
N GLU A 279 5.59 -2.33 15.20
CA GLU A 279 4.90 -3.19 16.16
C GLU A 279 3.43 -2.77 16.33
N TYR A 280 3.15 -1.47 16.38
CA TYR A 280 1.80 -0.93 16.45
C TYR A 280 0.93 -1.43 15.29
N PHE A 281 1.43 -1.38 14.05
CA PHE A 281 0.66 -1.84 12.90
C PHE A 281 0.51 -3.36 12.87
N ALA A 282 1.61 -4.09 13.12
CA ALA A 282 1.60 -5.54 13.16
C ALA A 282 0.67 -6.07 14.26
N SER A 283 0.61 -5.44 15.43
CA SER A 283 -0.24 -5.87 16.55
C SER A 283 -1.74 -5.73 16.23
N ILE A 284 -2.17 -4.60 15.63
CA ILE A 284 -3.57 -4.40 15.26
C ILE A 284 -3.97 -5.36 14.14
N HIS A 285 -3.12 -5.50 13.12
CA HIS A 285 -3.38 -6.40 12.00
C HIS A 285 -3.42 -7.86 12.46
N THR A 286 -2.49 -8.28 13.31
CA THR A 286 -2.48 -9.61 13.92
C THR A 286 -3.71 -9.84 14.77
N ALA A 287 -4.15 -8.87 15.57
CA ALA A 287 -5.36 -9.00 16.36
C ALA A 287 -6.62 -9.12 15.49
N ALA A 288 -6.71 -8.35 14.40
CA ALA A 288 -7.87 -8.32 13.51
C ALA A 288 -7.95 -9.54 12.58
N ALA A 289 -6.81 -10.03 12.09
CA ALA A 289 -6.73 -11.17 11.17
C ALA A 289 -6.50 -12.51 11.88
N GLY A 290 -5.81 -12.49 13.02
CA GLY A 290 -5.40 -13.68 13.78
C GLY A 290 -6.42 -14.18 14.80
N ALA A 291 -7.59 -13.56 14.91
CA ALA A 291 -8.62 -13.96 15.85
C ALA A 291 -9.16 -15.37 15.54
N ARG A 292 -9.63 -16.04 16.61
CA ARG A 292 -10.08 -17.44 16.56
C ARG A 292 -11.36 -17.62 15.77
N ASP A 293 -12.30 -16.74 16.00
CA ASP A 293 -13.62 -16.77 15.41
C ASP A 293 -13.61 -16.20 14.00
N LEU A 294 -12.87 -15.11 13.74
CA LEU A 294 -13.05 -14.31 12.52
C LEU A 294 -11.77 -13.69 11.93
N ASP A 295 -11.83 -13.38 10.64
CA ASP A 295 -10.89 -12.48 9.94
C ASP A 295 -11.59 -11.15 9.70
N LYS A 296 -11.13 -10.07 10.32
CA LYS A 296 -11.81 -8.77 10.27
C LYS A 296 -11.29 -7.82 9.19
N VAL A 297 -10.15 -8.17 8.58
CA VAL A 297 -9.45 -7.32 7.61
C VAL A 297 -9.15 -8.06 6.30
N HIS A 298 -9.40 -9.38 6.23
CA HIS A 298 -9.36 -10.19 5.01
C HIS A 298 -10.63 -11.04 4.82
N ASP A 299 -10.72 -11.72 3.69
CA ASP A 299 -11.80 -12.68 3.35
C ASP A 299 -13.21 -12.07 3.38
N GLY A 300 -13.34 -10.79 2.98
CA GLY A 300 -14.63 -10.12 2.82
C GLY A 300 -14.53 -8.73 2.20
N LEU A 301 -15.68 -8.09 1.98
CA LEU A 301 -15.77 -6.80 1.27
C LEU A 301 -15.06 -5.63 1.96
N GLY A 302 -14.71 -5.77 3.24
CA GLY A 302 -13.93 -4.78 3.99
C GLY A 302 -12.44 -4.76 3.63
N LEU A 303 -11.91 -5.78 2.93
CA LEU A 303 -10.46 -5.91 2.69
C LEU A 303 -9.84 -4.66 2.08
N LEU A 304 -10.40 -4.15 0.98
CA LEU A 304 -9.84 -2.99 0.27
C LEU A 304 -9.86 -1.74 1.15
N THR A 305 -10.99 -1.44 1.79
CA THR A 305 -11.14 -0.23 2.61
C THR A 305 -10.27 -0.29 3.87
N GLN A 306 -10.17 -1.46 4.51
CA GLN A 306 -9.28 -1.63 5.67
C GLN A 306 -7.80 -1.45 5.29
N HIS A 307 -7.37 -1.95 4.13
CA HIS A 307 -5.97 -1.80 3.69
C HIS A 307 -5.64 -0.41 3.15
N ILE A 308 -6.61 0.32 2.60
CA ILE A 308 -6.47 1.76 2.29
C ILE A 308 -6.25 2.56 3.58
N ALA A 309 -7.06 2.30 4.62
CA ALA A 309 -6.91 2.96 5.90
C ALA A 309 -5.57 2.61 6.59
N LEU A 310 -5.16 1.35 6.55
CA LEU A 310 -3.86 0.88 7.03
C LEU A 310 -2.71 1.61 6.31
N SER A 311 -2.75 1.63 4.98
CA SER A 311 -1.71 2.26 4.14
C SER A 311 -1.60 3.76 4.42
N ASN A 312 -2.72 4.46 4.55
CA ASN A 312 -2.70 5.89 4.87
C ASN A 312 -2.19 6.14 6.31
N ALA A 313 -2.59 5.35 7.29
CA ALA A 313 -2.08 5.50 8.66
C ALA A 313 -0.58 5.23 8.77
N PHE A 314 -0.07 4.27 8.01
CA PHE A 314 1.36 4.00 7.88
C PHE A 314 2.11 5.17 7.21
N GLU A 315 1.57 5.67 6.10
CA GLU A 315 2.09 6.85 5.41
C GLU A 315 2.17 8.07 6.34
N ARG A 316 1.19 8.28 7.23
CA ARG A 316 1.25 9.34 8.26
C ARG A 316 2.39 9.14 9.26
N SER A 317 2.73 7.90 9.60
CA SER A 317 3.86 7.60 10.47
C SER A 317 5.20 7.84 9.78
N LEU A 318 5.31 7.53 8.48
CA LEU A 318 6.47 7.91 7.66
C LEU A 318 6.60 9.44 7.59
N GLN A 319 5.49 10.15 7.39
CA GLN A 319 5.45 11.61 7.32
C GLN A 319 5.78 12.32 8.64
N ALA A 320 5.64 11.63 9.77
CA ALA A 320 6.13 12.11 11.05
C ALA A 320 7.67 12.13 11.10
N ILE A 321 8.33 11.25 10.37
CA ILE A 321 9.80 11.19 10.26
C ILE A 321 10.29 12.20 9.21
N ASP A 322 9.69 12.17 8.02
CA ASP A 322 9.96 13.11 6.94
C ASP A 322 8.67 13.44 6.19
N SER A 323 8.22 14.69 6.31
CA SER A 323 6.94 15.16 5.77
C SER A 323 6.83 15.10 4.25
N SER A 324 7.93 14.88 3.51
CA SER A 324 7.93 14.76 2.05
C SER A 324 7.62 13.35 1.55
N ILE A 325 7.53 12.35 2.43
CA ILE A 325 7.32 10.96 2.02
C ILE A 325 5.86 10.75 1.62
N ALA A 326 5.66 10.26 0.39
CA ALA A 326 4.44 9.60 -0.05
C ALA A 326 4.68 8.09 -0.13
N LEU A 327 3.69 7.27 0.21
CA LEU A 327 3.80 5.82 0.16
C LEU A 327 3.86 5.35 -1.31
N PRO A 328 4.96 4.75 -1.78
CA PRO A 328 5.02 4.22 -3.15
C PRO A 328 4.13 2.99 -3.32
N TYR A 329 3.90 2.63 -4.58
CA TYR A 329 3.26 1.37 -4.97
C TYR A 329 4.23 0.42 -5.66
N TRP A 330 4.02 -0.88 -5.49
CA TRP A 330 4.75 -1.94 -6.18
C TRP A 330 3.87 -2.52 -7.29
N ASP A 331 4.14 -2.15 -8.55
CA ASP A 331 3.50 -2.82 -9.67
C ASP A 331 4.08 -4.22 -9.88
N TYR A 332 3.49 -5.17 -9.19
CA TYR A 332 3.91 -6.57 -9.22
C TYR A 332 3.62 -7.29 -10.55
N THR A 333 3.00 -6.63 -11.54
CA THR A 333 2.86 -7.19 -12.90
C THR A 333 4.12 -7.01 -13.73
N LEU A 334 4.99 -6.05 -13.37
CA LEU A 334 6.31 -5.87 -13.98
C LEU A 334 7.21 -7.09 -13.77
N GLU A 335 7.17 -7.69 -12.59
CA GLU A 335 7.91 -8.92 -12.25
C GLU A 335 7.60 -10.03 -13.23
N MET A 336 6.31 -10.26 -13.47
CA MET A 336 5.88 -11.28 -14.41
C MET A 336 6.28 -10.93 -15.83
N TYR A 337 6.12 -9.68 -16.23
CA TYR A 337 6.51 -9.21 -17.55
C TYR A 337 8.00 -9.44 -17.82
N GLN A 338 8.86 -9.04 -16.88
CA GLN A 338 10.31 -9.21 -16.97
C GLN A 338 10.70 -10.69 -17.03
N VAL A 339 10.12 -11.52 -16.18
CA VAL A 339 10.40 -12.96 -16.19
C VAL A 339 9.89 -13.62 -17.47
N LYS A 340 8.69 -13.26 -17.94
CA LYS A 340 8.17 -13.73 -19.24
C LYS A 340 9.13 -13.39 -20.37
N ASN A 341 9.57 -12.15 -20.47
CA ASN A 341 10.43 -11.70 -21.56
C ASN A 341 11.81 -12.35 -21.54
N LYS A 342 12.35 -12.60 -20.35
CA LYS A 342 13.68 -13.19 -20.19
C LYS A 342 13.69 -14.72 -20.23
N TYR A 343 12.62 -15.37 -19.76
CA TYR A 343 12.58 -16.81 -19.48
C TYR A 343 11.37 -17.56 -20.06
N GLY A 344 10.42 -16.88 -20.69
CA GLY A 344 9.26 -17.49 -21.37
C GLY A 344 8.29 -18.20 -20.42
N TYR A 345 8.00 -17.62 -19.24
CA TYR A 345 7.21 -18.19 -18.13
C TYR A 345 7.77 -19.48 -17.49
N ASN A 346 8.83 -20.04 -18.03
CA ASN A 346 9.40 -21.30 -17.54
C ASN A 346 10.04 -21.16 -16.14
N ASP A 347 10.33 -19.93 -15.71
CA ASP A 347 11.07 -19.68 -14.46
C ASP A 347 10.53 -18.50 -13.61
N ILE A 348 9.24 -18.50 -13.24
CA ILE A 348 8.62 -17.56 -12.27
C ILE A 348 9.44 -17.39 -10.98
N GLY A 349 10.12 -18.45 -10.50
CA GLY A 349 10.98 -18.35 -9.31
C GLY A 349 12.08 -17.29 -9.44
N LYS A 350 12.46 -16.92 -10.67
CA LYS A 350 13.43 -15.84 -10.94
C LYS A 350 12.98 -14.47 -10.50
N ILE A 351 11.71 -14.25 -10.20
CA ILE A 351 11.25 -13.00 -9.55
C ILE A 351 12.12 -12.72 -8.31
N PHE A 352 12.38 -13.72 -7.48
CA PHE A 352 13.09 -13.55 -6.20
C PHE A 352 14.62 -13.49 -6.33
N SER A 353 15.18 -13.90 -7.47
CA SER A 353 16.63 -13.81 -7.72
C SER A 353 17.04 -12.65 -8.65
N ASP A 354 16.14 -12.22 -9.53
CA ASP A 354 16.45 -11.28 -10.61
C ASP A 354 15.77 -9.93 -10.46
N SER A 355 14.65 -9.83 -9.74
CA SER A 355 14.05 -8.52 -9.46
C SER A 355 14.97 -7.72 -8.55
N GLU A 356 15.23 -6.48 -8.93
CA GLU A 356 16.02 -5.55 -8.11
C GLU A 356 15.39 -5.30 -6.74
N LEU A 357 14.07 -5.49 -6.60
CA LEU A 357 13.36 -5.28 -5.33
C LEU A 357 13.81 -6.25 -4.24
N PHE A 358 14.35 -7.42 -4.62
CA PHE A 358 14.95 -8.39 -3.69
C PHE A 358 16.48 -8.25 -3.59
N SER A 359 17.04 -7.10 -3.97
CA SER A 359 18.46 -6.78 -3.78
C SER A 359 18.72 -6.06 -2.46
N ALA A 360 19.99 -5.98 -2.05
CA ALA A 360 20.43 -5.23 -0.86
C ALA A 360 20.08 -3.73 -0.91
N GLU A 361 19.86 -3.16 -2.11
CA GLU A 361 19.48 -1.76 -2.25
C GLU A 361 18.00 -1.51 -1.88
N TRP A 362 17.17 -2.54 -1.98
CA TRP A 362 15.73 -2.51 -1.75
C TRP A 362 15.36 -3.34 -0.51
N PHE A 363 14.60 -4.44 -0.67
CA PHE A 363 14.05 -5.24 0.44
C PHE A 363 14.94 -6.41 0.87
N GLY A 364 16.16 -6.53 0.31
CA GLY A 364 17.16 -7.53 0.67
C GLY A 364 16.89 -8.91 0.08
N ARG A 365 17.98 -9.66 -0.14
CA ARG A 365 17.96 -11.05 -0.61
C ARG A 365 17.54 -12.00 0.51
N THR A 366 16.96 -13.14 0.14
CA THR A 366 16.59 -14.19 1.09
C THR A 366 17.66 -15.29 1.12
N GLU A 367 18.23 -15.54 2.29
CA GLU A 367 19.13 -16.69 2.53
C GLU A 367 18.79 -17.34 3.87
N ASN A 368 18.74 -18.67 3.93
CA ASN A 368 18.28 -19.42 5.12
C ASN A 368 16.90 -18.96 5.62
N ASN A 369 15.99 -18.70 4.68
CA ASN A 369 14.62 -18.23 4.89
C ASN A 369 14.47 -16.90 5.65
N ARG A 370 15.50 -16.05 5.66
CA ARG A 370 15.48 -14.72 6.28
C ARG A 370 16.11 -13.69 5.35
N ILE A 371 15.82 -12.42 5.59
CA ILE A 371 16.46 -11.31 4.88
C ILE A 371 17.96 -11.30 5.25
N ALA A 372 18.82 -11.48 4.25
CA ALA A 372 20.24 -11.76 4.43
C ALA A 372 21.12 -10.50 4.36
N ASP A 373 20.69 -9.49 3.61
CA ASP A 373 21.46 -8.28 3.34
C ASP A 373 20.56 -7.03 3.21
N GLY A 374 21.20 -5.88 2.95
CA GLY A 374 20.53 -4.58 2.86
C GLY A 374 20.11 -4.02 4.22
N ARG A 375 19.23 -3.01 4.18
CA ARG A 375 18.73 -2.28 5.36
C ARG A 375 17.99 -3.17 6.34
N PHE A 376 17.26 -4.15 5.81
CA PHE A 376 16.39 -5.04 6.58
C PHE A 376 17.04 -6.40 6.87
N ALA A 377 18.36 -6.51 6.72
CA ALA A 377 19.09 -7.72 7.06
C ALA A 377 18.77 -8.15 8.50
N GLN A 378 18.29 -9.39 8.66
CA GLN A 378 17.87 -9.93 9.96
C GLN A 378 16.82 -9.09 10.67
N GLN A 379 15.89 -8.49 9.92
CA GLN A 379 14.70 -7.84 10.49
C GLN A 379 14.01 -8.76 11.49
N THR A 380 13.74 -8.26 12.69
CA THR A 380 13.16 -9.04 13.79
C THR A 380 11.64 -8.92 13.82
N VAL A 381 10.97 -9.97 14.28
CA VAL A 381 9.54 -9.93 14.61
C VAL A 381 9.37 -9.57 16.08
N ALA A 382 8.52 -8.58 16.36
CA ALA A 382 8.25 -8.16 17.73
C ALA A 382 7.68 -9.30 18.59
N SER A 383 8.07 -9.33 19.86
CA SER A 383 7.54 -10.28 20.84
C SER A 383 6.62 -9.55 21.81
N ASN A 384 5.36 -9.96 21.88
CA ASN A 384 4.38 -9.36 22.78
C ASN A 384 3.42 -10.42 23.32
N ARG A 385 3.86 -11.10 24.38
CA ARG A 385 3.06 -12.13 25.08
C ARG A 385 1.86 -11.58 25.84
N THR A 386 1.77 -10.25 25.98
CA THR A 386 0.62 -9.58 26.59
C THR A 386 -0.46 -9.24 25.57
N SER A 387 -0.17 -9.35 24.28
CA SER A 387 -1.18 -9.26 23.21
C SER A 387 -2.21 -10.38 23.39
N GLY A 388 -3.48 -10.11 23.08
CA GLY A 388 -4.52 -11.15 23.03
C GLY A 388 -4.32 -12.15 21.87
N THR A 389 -3.51 -11.77 20.88
CA THR A 389 -3.24 -12.58 19.68
C THR A 389 -1.74 -12.62 19.41
N HIS A 390 -1.12 -13.79 19.59
CA HIS A 390 0.29 -14.06 19.33
C HIS A 390 0.51 -15.56 19.04
N SER A 391 1.65 -15.90 18.44
CA SER A 391 2.07 -17.30 18.27
C SER A 391 2.43 -17.96 19.61
N PRO A 392 2.47 -19.30 19.71
CA PRO A 392 2.88 -20.00 20.93
C PRO A 392 4.29 -19.63 21.43
N TYR A 393 5.18 -19.19 20.53
CA TYR A 393 6.51 -18.67 20.87
C TYR A 393 6.49 -17.23 21.43
N GLY A 394 5.35 -16.54 21.40
CA GLY A 394 5.18 -15.18 21.91
C GLY A 394 5.52 -14.08 20.90
N PHE A 395 5.85 -14.43 19.66
CA PHE A 395 5.98 -13.46 18.58
C PHE A 395 4.61 -12.96 18.13
N LEU A 396 4.53 -11.69 17.74
CA LEU A 396 3.40 -11.12 17.03
C LEU A 396 3.30 -11.78 15.66
N ARG A 397 2.60 -12.90 15.65
CA ARG A 397 2.23 -13.74 14.53
C ARG A 397 0.87 -14.34 14.86
N ALA A 398 0.17 -14.88 13.87
CA ALA A 398 -1.06 -15.60 14.11
C ALA A 398 -0.86 -16.76 15.11
N PRO A 399 -1.87 -17.11 15.93
CA PRO A 399 -1.75 -18.21 16.89
C PRO A 399 -1.46 -19.58 16.25
N TRP A 400 -1.85 -19.76 14.98
CA TRP A 400 -1.55 -20.97 14.20
C TRP A 400 -0.16 -20.98 13.55
N ASN A 401 0.62 -19.91 13.68
CA ASN A 401 1.95 -19.83 13.12
C ASN A 401 2.99 -20.36 14.14
N LEU A 402 3.46 -21.59 13.93
CA LEU A 402 4.47 -22.25 14.78
C LEU A 402 5.92 -21.96 14.35
N ASN A 403 6.17 -20.85 13.64
CA ASN A 403 7.51 -20.43 13.27
C ASN A 403 8.33 -19.98 14.51
N PRO A 404 9.43 -20.66 14.87
CA PRO A 404 10.25 -20.30 16.03
C PRO A 404 11.23 -19.15 15.74
N SER A 405 11.38 -18.73 14.47
CA SER A 405 12.37 -17.73 14.09
C SER A 405 12.08 -16.37 14.73
N PRO A 406 13.03 -15.72 15.42
CA PRO A 406 12.86 -14.34 15.89
C PRO A 406 12.98 -13.31 14.75
N PHE A 407 13.33 -13.77 13.54
CA PHE A 407 13.46 -12.95 12.35
C PHE A 407 12.26 -13.11 11.43
N VAL A 408 12.00 -12.06 10.66
CA VAL A 408 11.12 -12.09 9.49
C VAL A 408 11.63 -13.17 8.53
N THR A 409 10.69 -14.00 8.08
CA THR A 409 10.93 -15.16 7.25
C THR A 409 10.28 -15.04 5.88
N ARG A 410 11.05 -15.43 4.86
CA ARG A 410 10.62 -15.56 3.45
C ARG A 410 11.06 -16.92 2.94
N TYR A 411 10.16 -17.69 2.36
CA TYR A 411 10.49 -19.01 1.82
C TYR A 411 10.56 -19.02 0.29
N HIS A 412 9.82 -18.14 -0.40
CA HIS A 412 9.73 -18.10 -1.87
C HIS A 412 9.20 -19.39 -2.54
N LYS A 413 8.65 -20.30 -1.73
CA LYS A 413 8.14 -21.61 -2.11
C LYS A 413 7.02 -22.04 -1.17
N MET A 414 6.20 -22.99 -1.60
CA MET A 414 5.13 -23.59 -0.81
C MET A 414 5.51 -25.02 -0.41
N CYS A 415 6.05 -25.25 0.78
CA CYS A 415 6.48 -26.58 1.23
C CYS A 415 7.41 -27.28 0.22
N GLY A 416 8.39 -26.53 -0.30
CA GLY A 416 9.34 -27.03 -1.30
C GLY A 416 8.85 -26.95 -2.75
N VAL A 417 7.61 -26.52 -2.99
CA VAL A 417 7.08 -26.30 -4.35
C VAL A 417 7.43 -24.90 -4.82
N GLU A 418 8.25 -24.83 -5.86
CA GLU A 418 8.58 -23.58 -6.56
C GLU A 418 7.39 -23.10 -7.41
N PRO A 419 7.23 -21.78 -7.61
CA PRO A 419 6.16 -21.22 -8.44
C PRO A 419 6.06 -21.83 -9.85
N THR A 420 7.20 -22.23 -10.41
CA THR A 420 7.36 -22.76 -11.78
C THR A 420 6.87 -24.18 -11.93
N LYS A 421 6.97 -24.97 -10.86
CA LYS A 421 6.65 -26.40 -10.89
C LYS A 421 5.18 -26.62 -11.22
N LEU A 422 4.31 -25.73 -10.76
CA LEU A 422 2.89 -25.79 -11.02
C LEU A 422 2.58 -25.53 -12.50
N LEU A 423 3.22 -24.54 -13.12
CA LEU A 423 3.01 -24.21 -14.54
C LEU A 423 3.38 -25.37 -15.49
N ALA A 424 4.31 -26.24 -15.09
CA ALA A 424 4.71 -27.39 -15.89
C ALA A 424 3.62 -28.48 -15.98
N TYR A 425 2.56 -28.40 -15.18
CA TYR A 425 1.44 -29.34 -15.27
C TYR A 425 0.48 -28.92 -16.39
N GLU A 426 0.63 -29.55 -17.57
CA GLU A 426 -0.21 -29.47 -18.78
C GLU A 426 -1.00 -28.16 -19.02
N GLU A 427 -0.64 -27.47 -20.09
CA GLU A 427 -1.25 -26.23 -20.62
C GLU A 427 -2.79 -26.22 -20.69
N SER A 428 -3.43 -27.38 -20.87
CA SER A 428 -4.89 -27.51 -20.96
C SER A 428 -5.61 -27.17 -19.65
N TYR A 429 -4.97 -27.38 -18.50
CA TYR A 429 -5.58 -27.20 -17.18
C TYR A 429 -5.49 -25.76 -16.65
N PHE A 430 -4.43 -25.02 -17.00
CA PHE A 430 -4.24 -23.61 -16.62
C PHE A 430 -5.23 -22.64 -17.29
N SER A 431 -5.98 -23.11 -18.29
CA SER A 431 -7.09 -22.35 -18.87
C SER A 431 -8.32 -22.26 -17.96
N SER A 432 -8.43 -23.14 -16.95
CA SER A 432 -9.54 -23.07 -16.00
C SER A 432 -9.27 -22.00 -14.94
N GLU A 433 -10.22 -21.08 -14.76
CA GLU A 433 -10.12 -20.03 -13.73
C GLU A 433 -9.86 -20.63 -12.34
N PHE A 434 -10.46 -21.79 -12.05
CA PHE A 434 -10.28 -22.53 -10.81
C PHE A 434 -8.80 -22.84 -10.50
N ILE A 435 -8.03 -23.28 -11.50
CA ILE A 435 -6.61 -23.62 -11.30
C ILE A 435 -5.76 -22.36 -11.14
N GLN A 436 -6.10 -21.25 -11.77
CA GLN A 436 -5.41 -19.97 -11.53
C GLN A 436 -5.57 -19.49 -10.09
N TYR A 437 -6.78 -19.62 -9.53
CA TYR A 437 -7.05 -19.33 -8.12
C TYR A 437 -6.26 -20.24 -7.17
N MET A 438 -6.21 -21.54 -7.48
CA MET A 438 -5.61 -22.56 -6.61
C MET A 438 -4.07 -22.63 -6.70
N SER A 439 -3.51 -22.24 -7.86
CA SER A 439 -2.05 -22.20 -8.09
C SER A 439 -1.40 -20.92 -7.58
N PHE A 440 -2.19 -19.97 -7.07
CA PHE A 440 -1.72 -18.65 -6.66
C PHE A 440 -0.86 -18.01 -7.74
N GLN A 441 -1.27 -18.05 -9.01
CA GLN A 441 -0.42 -17.56 -10.09
C GLN A 441 0.01 -16.11 -9.82
N TRP A 442 1.31 -15.84 -9.87
CA TRP A 442 1.83 -14.48 -9.68
C TRP A 442 1.18 -13.53 -10.68
N PRO A 443 0.85 -12.28 -10.30
CA PRO A 443 0.00 -11.43 -11.11
C PRO A 443 0.57 -11.10 -12.48
N THR A 444 -0.33 -10.99 -13.44
CA THR A 444 -0.04 -10.61 -14.82
C THR A 444 -0.87 -9.40 -15.22
N CYS A 445 -0.47 -8.71 -16.29
CA CYS A 445 -1.28 -7.69 -16.93
C CYS A 445 -2.70 -8.19 -17.26
N ALA A 446 -2.82 -9.43 -17.75
CA ALA A 446 -4.10 -10.05 -18.05
C ALA A 446 -4.97 -10.26 -16.79
N SER A 447 -4.36 -10.59 -15.65
CA SER A 447 -5.09 -10.73 -14.37
C SER A 447 -5.63 -9.39 -13.86
N HIS A 448 -4.85 -8.31 -13.99
CA HIS A 448 -5.31 -6.95 -13.68
C HIS A 448 -6.45 -6.53 -14.60
N LEU A 449 -6.32 -6.74 -15.92
CA LEU A 449 -7.37 -6.43 -16.88
C LEU A 449 -8.64 -7.25 -16.63
N LYS A 450 -8.51 -8.50 -16.20
CA LYS A 450 -9.65 -9.36 -15.82
C LYS A 450 -10.40 -8.77 -14.63
N LEU A 451 -9.68 -8.36 -13.58
CA LEU A 451 -10.28 -7.71 -12.43
C LEU A 451 -11.00 -6.41 -12.84
N LEU A 452 -10.41 -5.60 -13.71
CA LEU A 452 -11.02 -4.36 -14.22
C LEU A 452 -12.28 -4.57 -15.07
N LYS A 453 -12.54 -5.79 -15.55
CA LYS A 453 -13.77 -6.13 -16.29
C LYS A 453 -14.96 -6.42 -15.38
N LYS A 454 -14.77 -6.51 -14.05
CA LYS A 454 -15.88 -6.67 -13.11
C LYS A 454 -16.77 -5.43 -13.14
N SER A 455 -18.08 -5.64 -13.17
CA SER A 455 -19.07 -4.57 -13.27
C SER A 455 -19.58 -4.10 -11.91
N SER A 456 -19.55 -4.98 -10.90
CA SER A 456 -19.99 -4.68 -9.53
C SER A 456 -18.80 -4.43 -8.60
N TRP A 457 -19.01 -3.58 -7.59
CA TRP A 457 -18.07 -3.43 -6.47
C TRP A 457 -17.84 -4.75 -5.73
N TYR A 458 -18.91 -5.54 -5.55
CA TYR A 458 -18.84 -6.83 -4.88
C TYR A 458 -17.84 -7.77 -5.57
N ASP A 459 -18.03 -8.04 -6.87
CA ASP A 459 -17.19 -8.99 -7.59
C ASP A 459 -15.75 -8.49 -7.70
N PHE A 460 -15.56 -7.17 -7.83
CA PHE A 460 -14.23 -6.57 -7.84
C PHE A 460 -13.54 -6.70 -6.49
N SER A 461 -14.16 -6.24 -5.41
CA SER A 461 -13.55 -6.23 -4.07
C SER A 461 -13.23 -7.66 -3.61
N TRP A 462 -14.18 -8.58 -3.83
CA TRP A 462 -14.00 -9.99 -3.51
C TRP A 462 -12.85 -10.61 -4.33
N GLU A 463 -12.85 -10.46 -5.66
CA GLU A 463 -11.79 -11.03 -6.50
C GLU A 463 -10.42 -10.41 -6.21
N ALA A 464 -10.36 -9.08 -6.00
CA ALA A 464 -9.13 -8.33 -5.76
C ALA A 464 -8.33 -8.88 -4.58
N GLY A 465 -8.98 -9.27 -3.48
CA GLY A 465 -8.32 -9.85 -2.30
C GLY A 465 -7.64 -11.19 -2.56
N TYR A 466 -8.10 -11.95 -3.57
CA TYR A 466 -7.51 -13.22 -3.96
C TYR A 466 -6.59 -13.04 -5.17
N LEU A 467 -7.13 -12.80 -6.36
CA LEU A 467 -6.36 -12.55 -7.58
C LEU A 467 -6.64 -11.11 -8.04
N PRO A 468 -5.61 -10.26 -8.17
CA PRO A 468 -4.19 -10.58 -8.24
C PRO A 468 -3.42 -10.53 -6.90
N HIS A 469 -3.99 -10.04 -5.82
CA HIS A 469 -3.21 -9.65 -4.64
C HIS A 469 -2.61 -10.80 -3.81
N GLY A 470 -3.43 -11.79 -3.47
CA GLY A 470 -3.07 -12.91 -2.60
C GLY A 470 -1.79 -13.67 -3.02
N PRO A 471 -1.55 -13.94 -4.32
CA PRO A 471 -0.29 -14.50 -4.83
C PRO A 471 0.97 -13.77 -4.39
N VAL A 472 0.94 -12.43 -4.29
CA VAL A 472 2.11 -11.63 -3.93
C VAL A 472 2.52 -11.93 -2.49
N HIS A 473 1.55 -11.98 -1.58
CA HIS A 473 1.78 -12.44 -0.20
C HIS A 473 2.23 -13.89 -0.16
N SER A 474 1.52 -14.74 -0.90
CA SER A 474 1.72 -16.18 -0.93
C SER A 474 3.14 -16.55 -1.31
N TRP A 475 3.66 -16.01 -2.41
CA TRP A 475 5.00 -16.35 -2.86
C TRP A 475 6.10 -15.53 -2.19
N THR A 476 5.85 -14.29 -1.76
CA THR A 476 6.87 -13.54 -1.01
C THR A 476 7.12 -14.16 0.36
N GLY A 477 6.04 -14.51 1.08
CA GLY A 477 6.12 -15.18 2.38
C GLY A 477 6.48 -16.66 2.23
N GLY A 478 5.76 -17.37 1.37
CA GLY A 478 5.85 -18.82 1.21
C GLY A 478 5.43 -19.61 2.45
N VAL A 479 5.61 -20.92 2.40
CA VAL A 479 5.34 -21.84 3.52
C VAL A 479 6.54 -22.75 3.70
N GLY A 480 6.98 -22.89 4.95
CA GLY A 480 8.08 -23.76 5.32
C GLY A 480 7.78 -24.61 6.55
N GLY A 481 8.85 -25.05 7.22
CA GLY A 481 8.79 -26.04 8.29
C GLY A 481 9.14 -27.44 7.77
N GLY A 482 8.48 -28.46 8.31
CA GLY A 482 8.65 -29.88 7.98
C GLY A 482 7.58 -30.43 7.02
N CYS A 483 7.16 -29.65 6.03
CA CYS A 483 6.20 -30.09 4.99
C CYS A 483 6.84 -30.42 3.64
N ASP A 484 8.15 -30.26 3.48
CA ASP A 484 8.85 -30.57 2.23
C ASP A 484 8.76 -32.08 1.87
N ASP A 485 8.69 -32.95 2.88
CA ASP A 485 8.64 -34.42 2.78
C ASP A 485 7.24 -35.02 2.56
N LEU A 486 6.21 -34.20 2.35
CA LEU A 486 4.84 -34.69 2.17
C LEU A 486 4.69 -35.63 0.97
N GLU A 487 5.56 -35.54 -0.03
CA GLU A 487 5.56 -36.46 -1.15
C GLU A 487 5.89 -37.89 -0.69
N ASP A 488 6.81 -38.06 0.25
CA ASP A 488 7.16 -39.37 0.81
C ASP A 488 5.99 -39.98 1.61
N LYS A 489 5.20 -39.12 2.27
CA LYS A 489 4.07 -39.52 3.12
C LYS A 489 2.79 -39.78 2.33
N LEU A 490 2.51 -38.97 1.31
CA LEU A 490 1.21 -38.93 0.63
C LEU A 490 1.28 -39.32 -0.86
N GLY A 491 2.47 -39.43 -1.43
CA GLY A 491 2.66 -39.68 -2.86
C GLY A 491 2.02 -40.97 -3.36
N THR A 492 1.98 -42.03 -2.55
CA THR A 492 1.32 -43.30 -2.89
C THR A 492 -0.20 -43.19 -2.97
N TYR A 493 -0.80 -42.24 -2.26
CA TYR A 493 -2.25 -42.03 -2.23
C TYR A 493 -2.69 -41.00 -3.28
N LEU A 494 -1.99 -39.88 -3.33
CA LEU A 494 -2.38 -38.70 -4.11
C LEU A 494 -1.67 -38.62 -5.46
N GLY A 495 -0.44 -39.13 -5.55
CA GLY A 495 0.49 -38.88 -6.65
C GLY A 495 1.17 -37.50 -6.54
N THR A 496 2.38 -37.39 -7.07
CA THR A 496 3.24 -36.19 -6.97
C THR A 496 2.53 -34.89 -7.31
N LYS A 497 1.83 -34.82 -8.46
CA LYS A 497 1.15 -33.59 -8.91
C LYS A 497 0.08 -33.10 -7.93
N ASN A 498 -0.65 -34.01 -7.31
CA ASN A 498 -1.67 -33.68 -6.32
C ASN A 498 -1.05 -33.30 -4.98
N VAL A 499 0.08 -33.91 -4.58
CA VAL A 499 0.82 -33.48 -3.40
C VAL A 499 1.35 -32.05 -3.60
N ASP A 500 1.90 -31.76 -4.78
CA ASP A 500 2.39 -30.42 -5.10
C ASP A 500 1.26 -29.38 -5.09
N MET A 501 0.06 -29.72 -5.60
CA MET A 501 -1.13 -28.85 -5.50
C MET A 501 -1.67 -28.74 -4.06
N LEU A 502 -1.62 -29.81 -3.27
CA LEU A 502 -2.01 -29.77 -1.86
C LEU A 502 -1.12 -28.78 -1.10
N LYS A 503 0.19 -28.86 -1.31
CA LYS A 503 1.19 -28.00 -0.65
C LYS A 503 0.90 -26.50 -0.82
N THR A 504 0.32 -26.07 -1.94
CA THR A 504 0.01 -24.65 -2.19
C THR A 504 -1.19 -24.14 -1.39
N ILE A 505 -2.12 -25.03 -1.01
CA ILE A 505 -3.33 -24.67 -0.26
C ILE A 505 -3.25 -24.98 1.23
N MET A 506 -2.17 -25.61 1.68
CA MET A 506 -2.02 -26.04 3.07
C MET A 506 -2.09 -24.88 4.07
N PHE A 507 -1.57 -23.70 3.75
CA PHE A 507 -1.67 -22.56 4.67
C PHE A 507 -3.14 -22.16 4.94
N ALA A 508 -3.99 -22.21 3.91
CA ALA A 508 -5.41 -21.91 4.05
C ALA A 508 -6.10 -22.99 4.91
N MET A 509 -5.70 -24.26 4.76
CA MET A 509 -6.18 -25.35 5.61
C MET A 509 -5.76 -25.14 7.07
N LEU A 510 -4.51 -24.79 7.35
CA LEU A 510 -4.00 -24.54 8.70
C LEU A 510 -4.81 -23.47 9.44
N LYS A 511 -4.98 -22.30 8.81
CA LYS A 511 -5.78 -21.19 9.35
C LYS A 511 -7.20 -21.65 9.66
N ASN A 512 -7.87 -22.23 8.68
CA ASN A 512 -9.28 -22.60 8.80
C ASN A 512 -9.49 -23.75 9.79
N PHE A 513 -8.61 -24.74 9.84
CA PHE A 513 -8.72 -25.85 10.78
C PHE A 513 -8.51 -25.42 12.21
N TRP A 514 -7.64 -24.44 12.45
CA TRP A 514 -7.51 -23.83 13.76
C TRP A 514 -8.79 -23.05 14.12
N ARG A 515 -9.28 -22.16 13.25
CA ARG A 515 -10.51 -21.38 13.51
C ARG A 515 -11.72 -22.26 13.81
N TYR A 516 -11.91 -23.34 13.06
CA TYR A 516 -13.03 -24.28 13.27
C TYR A 516 -12.81 -25.31 14.39
N GLU A 517 -11.73 -25.17 15.18
CA GLU A 517 -11.40 -26.05 16.31
C GLU A 517 -11.13 -27.52 15.93
N TYR A 518 -10.77 -27.79 14.68
CA TYR A 518 -10.28 -29.12 14.27
C TYR A 518 -8.84 -29.36 14.71
N THR A 519 -8.08 -28.29 14.85
CA THR A 519 -6.71 -28.31 15.35
C THR A 519 -6.53 -27.31 16.48
N GLU A 520 -5.64 -27.64 17.41
CA GLU A 520 -5.22 -26.76 18.49
C GLU A 520 -3.71 -26.55 18.43
N MET A 521 -3.32 -25.33 18.82
CA MET A 521 -1.93 -24.96 18.99
C MET A 521 -1.57 -25.04 20.46
N PRO A 522 -0.31 -25.37 20.80
CA PRO A 522 0.16 -25.24 22.17
C PRO A 522 -0.05 -23.82 22.68
N SER A 523 -0.40 -23.65 23.96
CA SER A 523 -0.50 -22.32 24.57
C SER A 523 0.88 -21.66 24.77
N PHE A 524 1.94 -22.47 24.77
CA PHE A 524 3.32 -22.02 24.93
C PHE A 524 4.26 -22.98 24.20
N CYS A 525 5.26 -22.41 23.53
CA CYS A 525 6.41 -23.14 23.02
C CYS A 525 7.72 -22.50 23.52
N SER A 526 8.67 -23.35 23.92
CA SER A 526 10.04 -22.94 24.20
C SER A 526 10.85 -23.03 22.92
N VAL A 527 11.69 -22.03 22.65
CA VAL A 527 12.64 -22.07 21.53
C VAL A 527 13.65 -23.23 21.69
N ASP A 528 13.86 -23.70 22.93
CA ASP A 528 14.80 -24.79 23.25
C ASP A 528 14.16 -26.19 23.23
N SER A 529 12.83 -26.32 23.01
CA SER A 529 12.12 -27.62 23.00
C SER A 529 11.09 -27.66 21.86
N GLU A 530 11.58 -27.96 20.66
CA GLU A 530 10.73 -28.06 19.46
C GLU A 530 9.77 -29.26 19.51
N GLU A 531 10.10 -30.33 20.25
CA GLU A 531 9.31 -31.56 20.27
C GLU A 531 7.89 -31.36 20.83
N ASP A 532 7.72 -30.40 21.74
CA ASP A 532 6.44 -30.06 22.38
C ASP A 532 5.60 -29.08 21.54
N CYS A 533 6.22 -28.41 20.55
CA CYS A 533 5.59 -27.36 19.77
C CYS A 533 4.97 -27.90 18.47
N LYS A 534 3.88 -28.66 18.60
CA LYS A 534 3.20 -29.30 17.45
C LYS A 534 1.71 -29.02 17.46
N VAL A 535 1.14 -28.94 16.26
CA VAL A 535 -0.31 -28.90 16.05
C VAL A 535 -0.94 -30.17 16.61
N ARG A 536 -2.06 -30.04 17.33
CA ARG A 536 -2.80 -31.18 17.90
C ARG A 536 -4.16 -31.30 17.23
N CYS A 537 -4.47 -32.48 16.71
CA CYS A 537 -5.82 -32.79 16.25
C CYS A 537 -6.80 -32.79 17.42
N ASN A 538 -7.98 -32.18 17.24
CA ASN A 538 -9.06 -32.29 18.19
C ASN A 538 -9.77 -33.64 18.01
N SER A 539 -9.48 -34.59 18.91
CA SER A 539 -10.03 -35.95 18.84
C SER A 539 -11.57 -36.00 18.89
N LYS A 540 -12.24 -34.96 19.41
CA LYS A 540 -13.71 -34.88 19.44
C LYS A 540 -14.31 -34.49 18.09
N ARG A 541 -13.52 -33.95 17.17
CA ARG A 541 -13.93 -33.49 15.84
C ARG A 541 -13.20 -34.22 14.71
N GLU A 542 -12.53 -35.34 15.02
CA GLU A 542 -11.69 -36.08 14.07
C GLU A 542 -12.47 -36.52 12.82
N ASP A 543 -13.64 -37.13 12.98
CA ASP A 543 -14.46 -37.58 11.85
C ASP A 543 -14.88 -36.41 10.93
N ILE A 544 -15.21 -35.26 11.52
CA ILE A 544 -15.60 -34.05 10.78
C ILE A 544 -14.39 -33.49 10.02
N MET A 545 -13.24 -33.40 10.70
CA MET A 545 -11.99 -32.98 10.08
C MET A 545 -11.62 -33.89 8.92
N THR A 546 -11.68 -35.22 9.08
CA THR A 546 -11.42 -36.18 8.01
C THR A 546 -12.35 -35.94 6.82
N GLY A 547 -13.66 -35.83 7.05
CA GLY A 547 -14.62 -35.53 5.99
C GLY A 547 -14.33 -34.21 5.27
N LEU A 548 -13.89 -33.17 5.99
CA LEU A 548 -13.53 -31.88 5.42
C LEU A 548 -12.23 -31.91 4.62
N VAL A 549 -11.21 -32.63 5.10
CA VAL A 549 -9.97 -32.85 4.35
C VAL A 549 -10.30 -33.56 3.04
N LEU A 550 -10.99 -34.70 3.09
CA LEU A 550 -11.35 -35.46 1.89
C LEU A 550 -12.24 -34.66 0.93
N GLY A 551 -13.18 -33.89 1.48
CA GLY A 551 -14.02 -32.98 0.70
C GLY A 551 -13.22 -31.86 0.01
N THR A 552 -12.21 -31.32 0.69
CA THR A 552 -11.27 -30.34 0.13
C THR A 552 -10.44 -30.99 -0.98
N LEU A 553 -9.84 -32.14 -0.71
CA LEU A 553 -9.06 -32.89 -1.72
C LEU A 553 -9.90 -33.17 -2.97
N SER A 554 -11.15 -33.63 -2.81
CA SER A 554 -12.05 -33.92 -3.93
C SER A 554 -12.43 -32.69 -4.76
N LYS A 555 -12.44 -31.50 -4.17
CA LYS A 555 -12.75 -30.25 -4.87
C LYS A 555 -11.52 -29.60 -5.49
N SER A 556 -10.39 -29.71 -4.81
CA SER A 556 -9.17 -28.95 -5.07
C SER A 556 -8.15 -29.69 -5.92
N LEU A 557 -8.17 -31.03 -5.92
CA LEU A 557 -7.20 -31.84 -6.62
C LEU A 557 -7.76 -32.32 -7.98
N PRO A 558 -7.14 -31.90 -9.11
CA PRO A 558 -7.68 -32.21 -10.43
C PRO A 558 -7.27 -33.60 -10.94
N PHE A 559 -6.23 -34.21 -10.37
CA PHE A 559 -5.71 -35.49 -10.86
C PHE A 559 -6.30 -36.67 -10.10
N LYS A 560 -6.45 -37.81 -10.79
CA LYS A 560 -6.95 -39.04 -10.17
C LYS A 560 -6.04 -39.45 -9.00
N TYR A 561 -6.64 -39.66 -7.84
CA TYR A 561 -6.02 -40.20 -6.64
C TYR A 561 -6.85 -41.37 -6.10
N ASN A 562 -6.28 -42.13 -5.16
CA ASN A 562 -6.98 -43.21 -4.49
C ASN A 562 -6.54 -43.30 -3.03
N ILE A 563 -7.45 -42.96 -2.11
CA ILE A 563 -7.25 -43.13 -0.68
C ILE A 563 -8.15 -44.31 -0.26
N PRO A 564 -7.59 -45.45 0.17
CA PRO A 564 -8.37 -46.54 0.76
C PRO A 564 -9.17 -46.02 1.97
N THR A 565 -10.40 -46.50 2.15
CA THR A 565 -11.26 -46.05 3.25
C THR A 565 -10.63 -46.28 4.62
N GLU A 566 -9.84 -47.35 4.78
CA GLU A 566 -9.07 -47.64 5.98
C GLU A 566 -7.96 -46.62 6.29
N ASP A 567 -7.50 -45.87 5.30
CA ASP A 567 -6.39 -44.91 5.40
C ASP A 567 -6.86 -43.44 5.43
N GLU A 568 -8.14 -43.17 5.21
CA GLU A 568 -8.73 -41.82 5.15
C GLU A 568 -8.38 -40.96 6.36
N THR A 569 -8.55 -41.49 7.57
CA THR A 569 -8.24 -40.78 8.82
C THR A 569 -6.74 -40.51 8.95
N SER A 570 -5.89 -41.47 8.60
CA SER A 570 -4.42 -41.33 8.67
C SER A 570 -3.93 -40.26 7.69
N VAL A 571 -4.42 -40.27 6.46
CA VAL A 571 -4.13 -39.22 5.46
C VAL A 571 -4.57 -37.85 5.96
N ALA A 572 -5.78 -37.76 6.53
CA ALA A 572 -6.27 -36.49 7.08
C ALA A 572 -5.39 -35.96 8.22
N LYS A 573 -4.92 -36.82 9.12
CA LYS A 573 -4.01 -36.45 10.22
C LYS A 573 -2.66 -35.98 9.72
N ILE A 574 -2.09 -36.63 8.70
CA ILE A 574 -0.82 -36.20 8.07
C ILE A 574 -0.92 -34.76 7.58
N ILE A 575 -2.03 -34.40 6.93
CA ILE A 575 -2.26 -33.07 6.36
C ILE A 575 -2.55 -32.03 7.44
N ALA A 576 -3.39 -32.38 8.42
CA ALA A 576 -3.91 -31.41 9.39
C ALA A 576 -3.01 -31.19 10.60
N CYS A 577 -2.33 -32.23 11.10
CA CYS A 577 -1.73 -32.22 12.44
C CYS A 577 -0.32 -32.79 12.52
N ASP A 578 -0.01 -33.86 11.78
CA ASP A 578 1.27 -34.57 11.98
C ASP A 578 2.44 -33.91 11.22
N SER A 579 2.15 -33.01 10.28
CA SER A 579 3.16 -32.24 9.55
C SER A 579 3.32 -30.86 10.20
N PRO A 580 4.50 -30.51 10.71
CA PRO A 580 4.74 -29.17 11.24
C PRO A 580 4.99 -28.22 10.07
N TYR A 581 4.12 -27.24 9.84
CA TYR A 581 4.34 -26.22 8.82
C TYR A 581 3.74 -24.88 9.24
N TRP A 582 4.24 -23.82 8.63
CA TRP A 582 3.80 -22.46 8.92
C TRP A 582 4.09 -21.51 7.75
N PRO A 583 3.28 -20.46 7.60
CA PRO A 583 3.54 -19.41 6.61
C PRO A 583 4.72 -18.52 7.03
N GLY A 584 5.44 -17.99 6.04
CA GLY A 584 6.36 -16.87 6.22
C GLY A 584 5.62 -15.57 6.54
N ASP A 585 6.34 -14.58 7.04
CA ASP A 585 5.72 -13.41 7.70
C ASP A 585 4.93 -12.54 6.71
N HIS A 586 5.31 -12.49 5.43
CA HIS A 586 4.53 -11.74 4.42
C HIS A 586 3.16 -12.39 4.10
N LEU A 587 2.98 -13.70 4.33
CA LEU A 587 1.72 -14.43 4.02
C LEU A 587 0.72 -14.43 5.18
N GLU A 588 1.14 -14.04 6.37
CA GLU A 588 0.38 -14.30 7.60
C GLU A 588 -0.19 -13.03 8.25
N ALA A 589 -0.80 -13.18 9.42
CA ALA A 589 -1.53 -12.11 10.10
C ALA A 589 -0.63 -10.96 10.60
N ALA A 590 0.68 -11.15 10.77
CA ALA A 590 1.60 -10.07 11.12
C ALA A 590 2.42 -9.55 9.91
N SER A 591 1.90 -9.72 8.70
CA SER A 591 2.55 -9.24 7.48
C SER A 591 2.98 -7.76 7.46
N PRO A 592 2.36 -6.80 8.17
CA PRO A 592 2.90 -5.45 8.33
C PRO A 592 4.30 -5.37 8.99
N ALA A 593 4.76 -6.44 9.63
CA ALA A 593 6.11 -6.50 10.18
C ALA A 593 7.19 -6.58 9.09
N GLU A 594 6.84 -6.88 7.83
CA GLU A 594 7.76 -7.03 6.71
C GLU A 594 7.76 -5.76 5.83
N ALA A 595 8.92 -5.29 5.37
CA ALA A 595 9.03 -4.00 4.69
C ALA A 595 8.39 -3.94 3.28
N SER A 596 8.43 -5.03 2.51
CA SER A 596 7.80 -5.13 1.18
C SER A 596 6.26 -5.30 1.20
N PHE A 597 5.66 -5.55 2.37
CA PHE A 597 4.20 -5.56 2.56
C PHE A 597 3.55 -4.21 2.23
N TRP A 598 4.21 -3.11 2.55
CA TRP A 598 3.60 -1.78 2.46
C TRP A 598 3.25 -1.33 1.04
N PRO A 599 4.15 -1.43 0.04
CA PRO A 599 3.88 -0.92 -1.30
C PRO A 599 2.92 -1.78 -2.15
N ILE A 600 2.54 -3.01 -1.74
CA ILE A 600 1.67 -3.85 -2.58
C ILE A 600 0.18 -3.46 -2.52
N HIS A 601 -0.29 -2.86 -1.42
CA HIS A 601 -1.70 -2.49 -1.25
C HIS A 601 -2.09 -1.26 -2.06
N PRO A 602 -1.25 -0.20 -2.14
CA PRO A 602 -1.46 0.89 -3.07
C PRO A 602 -1.66 0.44 -4.53
N THR A 603 -1.11 -0.69 -4.96
CA THR A 603 -1.34 -1.22 -6.33
C THR A 603 -2.79 -1.65 -6.56
N LEU A 604 -3.44 -2.29 -5.58
CA LEU A 604 -4.88 -2.59 -5.66
C LEU A 604 -5.73 -1.34 -5.57
N GLU A 605 -5.39 -0.40 -4.70
CA GLU A 605 -6.10 0.87 -4.60
C GLU A 605 -5.97 1.68 -5.89
N ARG A 606 -4.79 1.68 -6.52
CA ARG A 606 -4.59 2.27 -7.86
C ARG A 606 -5.51 1.63 -8.89
N LEU A 607 -5.74 0.32 -8.85
CA LEU A 607 -6.73 -0.34 -9.72
C LEU A 607 -8.18 0.11 -9.41
N VAL A 608 -8.52 0.38 -8.15
CA VAL A 608 -9.81 0.99 -7.78
C VAL A 608 -9.96 2.38 -8.40
N HIS A 609 -8.94 3.24 -8.28
CA HIS A 609 -8.99 4.59 -8.84
C HIS A 609 -9.07 4.55 -10.37
N TYR A 610 -8.25 3.70 -11.00
CA TYR A 610 -8.33 3.43 -12.44
C TYR A 610 -9.75 3.02 -12.84
N LYS A 611 -10.35 2.09 -12.09
CA LYS A 611 -11.71 1.58 -12.35
C LYS A 611 -12.73 2.71 -12.26
N LEU A 612 -12.64 3.59 -11.27
CA LEU A 612 -13.52 4.75 -11.13
C LEU A 612 -13.34 5.79 -12.25
N LEU A 613 -12.13 5.95 -12.79
CA LEU A 613 -11.83 6.91 -13.85
C LEU A 613 -12.23 6.41 -15.25
N TYR A 614 -11.79 5.21 -15.63
CA TYR A 614 -11.90 4.74 -17.03
C TYR A 614 -12.98 3.69 -17.24
N ARG A 615 -13.34 2.93 -16.20
CA ARG A 615 -14.32 1.84 -16.31
C ARG A 615 -15.29 1.78 -15.13
N PRO A 616 -16.06 2.85 -14.85
CA PRO A 616 -16.83 2.96 -13.62
C PRO A 616 -17.71 1.72 -13.35
N PHE A 617 -17.86 1.37 -12.08
CA PHE A 617 -18.76 0.30 -11.68
C PHE A 617 -20.19 0.62 -12.10
N THR A 618 -20.91 -0.35 -12.65
CA THR A 618 -22.34 -0.23 -12.94
C THR A 618 -23.20 -0.57 -11.72
N ASP A 619 -22.61 -1.25 -10.74
CA ASP A 619 -23.25 -1.66 -9.50
C ASP A 619 -22.30 -1.41 -8.33
N MET A 620 -22.77 -0.61 -7.37
CA MET A 620 -22.03 -0.23 -6.16
C MET A 620 -22.65 -0.84 -4.91
N GLU A 621 -23.54 -1.82 -5.04
CA GLU A 621 -24.14 -2.52 -3.91
C GLU A 621 -23.08 -3.19 -3.03
N TRP A 622 -23.33 -3.11 -1.72
CA TRP A 622 -22.54 -3.78 -0.70
C TRP A 622 -23.37 -4.94 -0.17
N ILE A 623 -23.14 -6.15 -0.70
CA ILE A 623 -23.91 -7.32 -0.29
C ILE A 623 -23.53 -7.66 1.16
N HIS A 624 -24.52 -7.71 2.05
CA HIS A 624 -24.31 -8.14 3.42
C HIS A 624 -23.95 -9.63 3.44
N GLU A 625 -22.76 -9.95 3.92
CA GLU A 625 -22.32 -11.35 4.11
C GLU A 625 -23.09 -12.05 5.24
N SER A 626 -23.63 -11.28 6.20
CA SER A 626 -24.52 -11.78 7.25
C SER A 626 -25.62 -10.76 7.58
N THR A 627 -26.85 -11.24 7.80
CA THR A 627 -27.97 -10.44 8.32
C THR A 627 -28.03 -10.47 9.85
N SER A 628 -27.04 -11.05 10.54
CA SER A 628 -27.07 -11.29 11.99
C SER A 628 -26.29 -10.28 12.81
N ASP A 629 -25.44 -9.46 12.21
CA ASP A 629 -24.56 -8.57 12.96
C ASP A 629 -25.27 -7.25 13.27
N ALA A 630 -25.90 -7.18 14.42
CA ALA A 630 -26.40 -5.92 14.99
C ALA A 630 -25.26 -4.98 15.46
N HIS A 631 -23.99 -5.40 15.29
CA HIS A 631 -22.82 -4.75 15.88
C HIS A 631 -21.86 -4.23 14.80
N VAL A 632 -21.73 -2.91 14.75
CA VAL A 632 -20.67 -2.23 13.98
C VAL A 632 -19.31 -2.60 14.56
N CYS A 633 -18.42 -3.12 13.73
CA CYS A 633 -17.03 -3.30 14.13
C CYS A 633 -16.39 -1.96 14.45
N ALA A 634 -15.78 -1.90 15.62
CA ALA A 634 -14.89 -0.83 16.02
C ALA A 634 -13.54 -1.43 16.36
N ARG A 635 -12.48 -0.61 16.27
CA ARG A 635 -11.09 -1.02 16.48
C ARG A 635 -10.84 -1.90 17.71
N TRP A 636 -11.58 -1.67 18.79
CA TRP A 636 -11.44 -2.38 20.06
C TRP A 636 -12.70 -3.15 20.47
N SER A 637 -13.62 -3.42 19.54
CA SER A 637 -14.80 -4.18 19.90
C SER A 637 -14.42 -5.65 20.14
N SER A 638 -14.75 -6.14 21.33
CA SER A 638 -14.73 -7.57 21.65
C SER A 638 -15.97 -8.29 21.11
N THR A 639 -16.71 -7.64 20.22
CA THR A 639 -17.90 -8.21 19.57
C THR A 639 -17.46 -9.16 18.47
N ASP A 640 -18.34 -10.11 18.18
CA ASP A 640 -18.32 -11.09 17.08
C ASP A 640 -18.52 -10.47 15.69
N CYS A 641 -18.19 -9.19 15.53
CA CYS A 641 -18.40 -8.48 14.27
C CYS A 641 -17.34 -8.90 13.22
N HIS A 642 -17.76 -8.91 11.96
CA HIS A 642 -16.95 -9.39 10.83
C HIS A 642 -16.01 -8.36 10.18
N GLY A 643 -16.24 -7.05 10.32
CA GLY A 643 -15.38 -6.00 9.71
C GLY A 643 -15.63 -5.77 8.21
N HIS A 644 -16.51 -6.59 7.61
CA HIS A 644 -16.82 -6.62 6.19
C HIS A 644 -18.11 -5.90 5.81
N ASN A 645 -18.86 -5.40 6.79
CA ASN A 645 -20.09 -4.66 6.54
C ASN A 645 -19.79 -3.22 6.08
N PRO A 646 -20.71 -2.58 5.35
CA PRO A 646 -20.49 -1.21 4.86
C PRO A 646 -20.34 -0.21 6.01
N GLU A 647 -21.01 -0.46 7.13
CA GLU A 647 -21.05 0.39 8.31
C GLU A 647 -19.93 0.11 9.32
N ASP A 648 -19.14 -0.95 9.11
CA ASP A 648 -18.01 -1.27 9.97
C ASP A 648 -16.92 -0.20 9.86
N LEU A 649 -16.36 0.19 11.02
CA LEU A 649 -15.31 1.20 11.06
C LEU A 649 -13.97 0.61 10.64
N THR A 650 -13.15 1.44 10.01
CA THR A 650 -11.75 1.12 9.75
C THR A 650 -11.00 0.89 11.07
N PHE A 651 -10.08 -0.08 11.14
CA PHE A 651 -9.27 -0.29 12.35
C PHE A 651 -8.21 0.80 12.54
N TRP A 652 -7.71 1.33 11.41
CA TRP A 652 -6.80 2.47 11.39
C TRP A 652 -7.56 3.74 11.01
N PRO A 653 -7.20 4.88 11.63
CA PRO A 653 -7.83 6.14 11.27
C PRO A 653 -7.22 6.62 9.95
N ILE A 654 -8.03 7.29 9.13
CA ILE A 654 -7.63 7.81 7.83
C ILE A 654 -7.73 9.33 7.81
N VAL A 655 -6.71 9.97 7.24
CA VAL A 655 -6.74 11.39 6.93
C VAL A 655 -7.56 11.62 5.67
N HIS A 656 -8.55 12.50 5.74
CA HIS A 656 -9.41 12.81 4.60
C HIS A 656 -9.96 14.24 4.69
N LEU A 657 -10.32 14.81 3.54
CA LEU A 657 -10.93 16.12 3.43
C LEU A 657 -12.37 16.07 3.94
N GLY A 658 -12.67 16.87 4.96
CA GLY A 658 -14.01 17.07 5.50
C GLY A 658 -14.88 17.94 4.60
N VAL A 659 -16.18 17.96 4.88
CA VAL A 659 -17.15 18.83 4.18
C VAL A 659 -16.92 20.32 4.43
N ASP A 660 -16.17 20.65 5.48
CA ASP A 660 -15.76 22.00 5.85
C ASP A 660 -14.48 22.46 5.12
N GLY A 661 -13.89 21.59 4.28
CA GLY A 661 -12.65 21.86 3.58
C GLY A 661 -11.39 21.65 4.42
N SER A 662 -11.51 21.13 5.65
CA SER A 662 -10.36 20.81 6.49
C SER A 662 -10.02 19.31 6.43
N PHE A 663 -8.74 18.96 6.40
CA PHE A 663 -8.35 17.55 6.55
C PHE A 663 -8.53 17.11 8.00
N ARG A 664 -9.08 15.93 8.24
CA ARG A 664 -9.27 15.35 9.57
C ARG A 664 -8.85 13.89 9.59
N ASP A 665 -8.47 13.43 10.76
CA ASP A 665 -8.08 12.04 11.03
C ASP A 665 -9.18 11.34 11.83
N ALA A 666 -9.72 10.24 11.32
CA ALA A 666 -10.77 9.49 12.00
C ALA A 666 -10.86 8.04 11.51
N ASN A 667 -11.31 7.14 12.39
CA ASN A 667 -11.86 5.86 11.96
C ASN A 667 -13.20 6.12 11.27
N VAL A 668 -13.35 5.67 10.03
CA VAL A 668 -14.54 5.93 9.19
C VAL A 668 -15.17 4.63 8.77
N LYS A 669 -16.41 4.67 8.29
CA LYS A 669 -17.07 3.46 7.79
C LYS A 669 -16.43 3.00 6.48
N ASN A 670 -16.44 1.69 6.23
CA ASN A 670 -16.00 1.12 4.95
C ASN A 670 -16.65 1.83 3.75
N VAL A 671 -17.98 2.03 3.79
CA VAL A 671 -18.71 2.69 2.69
C VAL A 671 -18.34 4.17 2.52
N GLU A 672 -18.03 4.86 3.63
CA GLU A 672 -17.60 6.27 3.60
C GLU A 672 -16.23 6.38 2.96
N LEU A 673 -15.29 5.51 3.33
CA LEU A 673 -13.94 5.46 2.77
C LEU A 673 -13.97 5.15 1.27
N ARG A 674 -14.75 4.17 0.83
CA ARG A 674 -14.94 3.90 -0.60
C ARG A 674 -15.39 5.16 -1.35
N GLY A 675 -16.30 5.94 -0.76
CA GLY A 675 -16.77 7.21 -1.32
C GLY A 675 -15.81 8.39 -1.20
N MET A 676 -14.60 8.23 -0.66
CA MET A 676 -13.56 9.27 -0.64
C MET A 676 -12.69 9.25 -1.91
N ALA A 677 -12.65 8.12 -2.61
CA ALA A 677 -11.99 7.95 -3.90
C ALA A 677 -12.88 8.34 -5.09
N ASP A 678 -14.10 8.84 -4.84
CA ASP A 678 -14.98 9.36 -5.89
C ASP A 678 -14.32 10.54 -6.60
N MET A 679 -14.23 10.49 -7.93
CA MET A 679 -13.46 11.47 -8.71
C MET A 679 -14.14 12.84 -8.80
N ASP A 680 -15.46 12.88 -8.68
CA ASP A 680 -16.23 14.13 -8.63
C ASP A 680 -16.15 14.82 -7.26
N ASN A 681 -15.86 14.04 -6.22
CA ASN A 681 -15.76 14.51 -4.84
C ASN A 681 -14.59 13.85 -4.11
N TYR A 682 -13.40 14.04 -4.68
CA TYR A 682 -12.19 13.38 -4.21
C TYR A 682 -11.70 13.97 -2.89
N ARG A 683 -11.58 13.11 -1.86
CA ARG A 683 -11.31 13.52 -0.47
C ARG A 683 -10.06 12.90 0.15
N LEU A 684 -9.33 12.05 -0.57
CA LEU A 684 -8.07 11.49 -0.08
C LEU A 684 -6.94 12.55 -0.14
N PRO A 685 -5.94 12.49 0.77
CA PRO A 685 -4.85 13.47 0.86
C PRO A 685 -3.70 13.20 -0.14
N TYR A 686 -3.85 12.16 -0.96
CA TYR A 686 -2.87 11.72 -1.95
C TYR A 686 -3.55 11.42 -3.28
N ILE A 687 -2.76 11.34 -4.35
CA ILE A 687 -3.12 10.83 -5.67
C ILE A 687 -2.05 9.84 -6.14
N TYR A 688 -2.32 9.14 -7.24
CA TYR A 688 -1.32 8.34 -7.96
C TYR A 688 -0.70 9.18 -9.08
N ASP A 689 0.60 9.00 -9.33
CA ASP A 689 1.34 9.76 -10.34
C ASP A 689 0.71 9.63 -11.74
N HIS A 690 0.42 8.41 -12.16
CA HIS A 690 -0.29 8.11 -13.40
C HIS A 690 -1.00 6.75 -13.35
N PHE A 691 -1.84 6.49 -14.36
CA PHE A 691 -2.54 5.21 -14.56
C PHE A 691 -2.04 4.37 -15.75
N ARG A 692 -0.86 4.68 -16.27
CA ARG A 692 -0.19 3.92 -17.35
C ARG A 692 0.30 2.53 -16.91
N TRP A 693 0.31 1.60 -17.87
CA TRP A 693 0.80 0.23 -17.74
C TRP A 693 1.58 -0.15 -19.01
N GLU A 694 2.66 0.58 -19.31
CA GLU A 694 3.35 0.51 -20.62
C GLU A 694 3.86 -0.90 -20.93
N HIS A 695 4.44 -1.58 -19.94
CA HIS A 695 4.85 -2.99 -20.06
C HIS A 695 3.68 -3.92 -20.38
N CYS A 696 2.46 -3.60 -19.95
CA CYS A 696 1.28 -4.38 -20.31
C CYS A 696 0.90 -4.18 -21.78
N GLU A 697 1.02 -2.97 -22.31
CA GLU A 697 0.82 -2.72 -23.74
C GLU A 697 1.84 -3.47 -24.59
N GLU A 698 3.11 -3.49 -24.16
CA GLU A 698 4.17 -4.31 -24.76
C GLU A 698 3.85 -5.82 -24.68
N ASP A 699 3.16 -6.24 -23.62
CA ASP A 699 2.65 -7.61 -23.45
C ASP A 699 1.36 -7.91 -24.24
N GLY A 700 0.87 -6.96 -25.04
CA GLY A 700 -0.36 -7.08 -25.82
C GLY A 700 -1.65 -6.93 -25.00
N VAL A 701 -1.55 -6.46 -23.74
CA VAL A 701 -2.66 -6.20 -22.83
C VAL A 701 -2.86 -4.69 -22.71
N VAL A 702 -3.80 -4.17 -23.50
CA VAL A 702 -4.11 -2.73 -23.53
C VAL A 702 -5.05 -2.36 -22.39
N PHE A 703 -4.59 -1.44 -21.56
CA PHE A 703 -5.43 -0.73 -20.61
C PHE A 703 -6.03 0.48 -21.32
N GLU A 704 -7.30 0.77 -21.10
CA GLU A 704 -7.89 2.00 -21.61
C GLU A 704 -7.16 3.18 -20.97
N THR A 705 -6.57 4.02 -21.80
CA THR A 705 -6.18 5.37 -21.41
C THR A 705 -7.29 6.31 -21.88
N SER A 706 -7.39 7.51 -21.30
CA SER A 706 -8.29 8.53 -21.82
C SER A 706 -7.82 8.98 -23.21
N SER A 707 -8.09 8.17 -24.22
CA SER A 707 -8.13 8.66 -25.59
C SER A 707 -9.25 9.67 -25.65
N ALA A 708 -8.91 10.89 -26.07
CA ALA A 708 -9.78 12.01 -26.39
C ALA A 708 -11.13 11.60 -27.01
N SER A 709 -12.10 11.23 -26.16
CA SER A 709 -13.43 10.75 -26.55
C SER A 709 -14.56 11.43 -25.76
N ALA A 710 -14.26 12.55 -25.09
CA ALA A 710 -15.26 13.54 -24.71
C ALA A 710 -15.44 14.63 -25.81
N GLY A 711 -15.30 14.21 -27.07
CA GLY A 711 -15.48 15.03 -28.27
C GLY A 711 -16.46 14.39 -29.24
N SER A 712 -17.72 14.26 -28.85
CA SER A 712 -18.87 14.23 -29.77
C SER A 712 -20.13 14.77 -29.10
#